data_AF-A0AB38G571-F1
#
_entry.id   AF-A0AB38G571-F1
#
_cell.length_a   1.000
_cell.length_b   1.000
_cell.length_c   1.000
_cell.angle_alpha   90.00
_cell.angle_beta   90.00
_cell.angle_gamma   90.00
#
_symmetry.space_group_name_H-M   'P 1'
#
loop_
_entity.id
_entity.type
_entity.pdbx_description
1 polymer ?
#
loop_
_entity_poly.entity_id
_entity_poly.type
_entity_poly.pdbx_seq_one_letter_code
_entity_poly.pdbx_strand_id
1 'polypeptide(L)'
;MLLSILDHNLERVGFLDNEDNAKGLVFYNDMWSRYLETGSATFDFTVDKKNLELDTHNRRVYQTLNERSFVSFHDNGRAYLFNIMKTVEDEDAITCYCENLNLELLNEYANPFKADKAYSFEEYCKKLDLLDFAALKLGINEVSDQKRTIEWTGQDTKLKRLISLANNFDAEIAFETYLNDDSSLKVFRLNVFKEHDDKHQGVGVRRDDIILNYDQNIEKITRTVDKTPIFNMIHPTGSDKTITRQVTKTRTVYKTVTVSGGGAGNTENALRNIESRKGQRVGTGQCYSLSALYSALLGGPGLGAGVTGISGRIGAGIAASNIGTDYRWGAFGWAVVGNEVSNAKAGAIVNIRANYGSPFWTGPYGHTAIIKSVSGSTITVLEQNYAGRMYIVENSYNLGAYMAGVQTLCYPPELAAGKVVGGQAVTKQVPVQETYTENVKETVKTVIPSNKYKEYKNDTGEVEFYVKDGSIYAPISAKLYPSVLSGKEIGDNWIRKDASIETTDENVLEANALKMLRAGCYPTITYDVKGDADLEPGDTVKVHDDQFYPVLLLETRASEVHRSFSDPDQGHSVFTNFKVLENQLPSDLLSRMEELADAKAPYTIRLSSDNGTSFKNNEGETLFKADLYKGEKLLATDVSWRWALDGNVIVAMQYLARAENVDGTAILTVAAYIGNNEVATTEITLTNIVEPTNLIIKTSSGNIFKNNLINTKLTATLWRGGKEIDKEGKDYSYIWTKTDDEGNADEIWNQDHSYSQKTIEITQRDVFRRAQFECNVEPLG
;
A
#
# COMPACT_ATOMS: atom_id res chain seq x y z
N MET A 1 -55.89 26.16 18.51
CA MET A 1 -54.62 25.96 19.23
C MET A 1 -54.51 27.06 20.28
N LEU A 2 -54.22 26.71 21.54
CA LEU A 2 -54.12 27.65 22.65
C LEU A 2 -52.67 27.80 23.11
N LEU A 3 -52.13 29.02 23.00
CA LEU A 3 -50.78 29.37 23.44
C LEU A 3 -50.85 30.15 24.75
N SER A 4 -50.28 29.62 25.83
CA SER A 4 -50.17 30.36 27.09
C SER A 4 -48.93 31.25 27.09
N ILE A 5 -49.06 32.49 27.55
CA ILE A 5 -47.95 33.43 27.75
C ILE A 5 -47.64 33.48 29.23
N LEU A 6 -46.36 33.32 29.58
CA LEU A 6 -45.87 33.38 30.94
C LEU A 6 -44.86 34.50 31.10
N ASP A 7 -44.81 35.10 32.29
CA ASP A 7 -43.82 36.13 32.60
C ASP A 7 -42.46 35.53 32.98
N HIS A 8 -41.52 36.40 33.37
CA HIS A 8 -40.17 36.00 33.81
C HIS A 8 -40.14 35.09 35.05
N ASN A 9 -41.24 34.97 35.80
CA ASN A 9 -41.38 34.05 36.93
C ASN A 9 -42.04 32.72 36.52
N LEU A 10 -42.31 32.52 35.23
CA LEU A 10 -43.06 31.38 34.69
C LEU A 10 -44.50 31.31 35.22
N GLU A 11 -45.09 32.47 35.55
CA GLU A 11 -46.49 32.59 35.90
C GLU A 11 -47.31 32.95 34.65
N ARG A 12 -48.42 32.25 34.42
CA ARG A 12 -49.28 32.51 33.25
C ARG A 12 -49.97 33.87 33.38
N VAL A 13 -49.72 34.75 32.41
CA VAL A 13 -50.22 36.15 32.37
C VAL A 13 -51.21 36.42 31.24
N GLY A 14 -51.32 35.51 30.27
CA GLY A 14 -52.26 35.62 29.17
C GLY A 14 -52.28 34.39 28.28
N PHE A 15 -53.07 34.44 27.21
CA PHE A 15 -53.10 33.41 26.18
C PHE A 15 -53.41 34.01 24.80
N LEU A 16 -52.92 33.35 23.77
CA LEU A 16 -53.35 33.53 22.39
C LEU A 16 -54.18 32.32 21.98
N ASP A 17 -55.28 32.56 21.28
CA ASP A 17 -56.27 31.52 20.96
C ASP A 17 -56.71 31.61 19.51
N ASN A 18 -56.34 30.61 18.72
CA ASN A 18 -56.70 30.50 17.31
C ASN A 18 -58.01 29.70 17.09
N GLU A 19 -58.82 29.42 18.12
CA GLU A 19 -60.15 28.81 17.93
C GLU A 19 -61.16 29.76 17.28
N ASP A 20 -62.07 29.19 16.48
CA ASP A 20 -63.15 29.93 15.82
C ASP A 20 -64.04 30.65 16.86
N ASN A 21 -64.18 31.97 16.72
CA ASN A 21 -64.90 32.89 17.62
C ASN A 21 -64.18 33.26 18.93
N ALA A 22 -62.86 33.01 19.03
CA ALA A 22 -62.07 33.56 20.12
C ALA A 22 -62.15 35.11 20.13
N LYS A 23 -62.36 35.68 21.32
CA LYS A 23 -62.34 37.15 21.55
C LYS A 23 -60.95 37.66 21.94
N GLY A 24 -59.97 36.77 22.03
CA GLY A 24 -58.59 37.06 22.42
C GLY A 24 -57.70 37.44 21.24
N LEU A 25 -56.42 37.63 21.52
CA LEU A 25 -55.40 37.75 20.48
C LEU A 25 -55.20 36.40 19.78
N VAL A 26 -54.98 36.46 18.47
CA VAL A 26 -54.65 35.32 17.62
C VAL A 26 -53.21 35.44 17.16
N PHE A 27 -52.58 34.31 16.82
CA PHE A 27 -51.26 34.28 16.20
C PHE A 27 -51.34 33.74 14.77
N TYR A 28 -50.40 34.13 13.92
CA TYR A 28 -50.31 33.65 12.54
C TYR A 28 -48.85 33.62 12.08
N ASN A 29 -48.62 33.10 10.86
CA ASN A 29 -47.27 32.93 10.30
C ASN A 29 -46.36 32.20 11.29
N ASP A 30 -46.93 31.18 11.95
CA ASP A 30 -46.22 30.42 12.97
C ASP A 30 -45.49 29.23 12.37
N MET A 31 -44.34 28.93 12.96
CA MET A 31 -43.55 27.75 12.60
C MET A 31 -42.96 27.12 13.86
N TRP A 32 -43.41 25.91 14.15
CA TRP A 32 -42.85 25.03 15.17
C TRP A 32 -41.83 24.10 14.52
N SER A 33 -40.54 24.33 14.77
CA SER A 33 -39.44 23.52 14.22
C SER A 33 -38.79 22.71 15.33
N ARG A 34 -38.52 21.43 15.08
CA ARG A 34 -37.88 20.53 16.05
C ARG A 34 -36.73 19.78 15.39
N TYR A 35 -35.63 19.62 16.11
CA TYR A 35 -34.37 19.14 15.56
C TYR A 35 -33.84 17.92 16.34
N LEU A 36 -33.60 16.81 15.64
CA LEU A 36 -33.04 15.60 16.22
C LEU A 36 -31.58 15.79 16.66
N GLU A 37 -30.77 16.48 15.83
CA GLU A 37 -29.32 16.62 16.06
C GLU A 37 -29.00 17.34 17.39
N THR A 38 -29.75 18.40 17.69
CA THR A 38 -29.57 19.21 18.91
C THR A 38 -30.53 18.81 20.02
N GLY A 39 -31.61 18.09 19.71
CA GLY A 39 -32.76 17.85 20.59
C GLY A 39 -33.61 19.09 20.86
N SER A 40 -33.29 20.23 20.24
CA SER A 40 -33.92 21.53 20.50
C SER A 40 -35.17 21.76 19.65
N ALA A 41 -35.92 22.81 19.98
CA ALA A 41 -37.10 23.20 19.24
C ALA A 41 -37.32 24.73 19.29
N THR A 42 -37.77 25.29 18.17
CA THR A 42 -38.17 26.70 18.08
C THR A 42 -39.66 26.84 17.79
N PHE A 43 -40.28 27.91 18.27
CA PHE A 43 -41.67 28.23 17.94
C PHE A 43 -41.79 29.72 17.67
N ASP A 44 -41.77 30.07 16.39
CA ASP A 44 -41.81 31.46 15.95
C ASP A 44 -43.24 31.80 15.52
N PHE A 45 -43.74 32.99 15.84
CA PHE A 45 -45.11 33.40 15.50
C PHE A 45 -45.27 34.92 15.47
N THR A 46 -46.30 35.41 14.78
CA THR A 46 -46.66 36.83 14.67
C THR A 46 -48.03 37.13 15.28
N VAL A 47 -48.17 38.30 15.92
CA VAL A 47 -49.42 38.80 16.52
C VAL A 47 -49.70 40.23 16.07
N ASP A 48 -50.93 40.48 15.59
CA ASP A 48 -51.38 41.80 15.12
C ASP A 48 -51.62 42.79 16.28
N LYS A 49 -51.38 44.08 16.01
CA LYS A 49 -51.72 45.21 16.89
C LYS A 49 -53.16 45.68 16.78
N LYS A 50 -53.93 45.15 15.82
CA LYS A 50 -55.26 45.65 15.47
C LYS A 50 -56.20 45.58 16.66
N ASN A 51 -57.02 46.62 16.83
CA ASN A 51 -58.06 46.76 17.86
C ASN A 51 -57.57 46.85 19.33
N LEU A 52 -56.26 47.00 19.58
CA LEU A 52 -55.72 47.10 20.94
C LEU A 52 -55.98 48.44 21.65
N GLU A 53 -56.30 49.51 20.92
CA GLU A 53 -56.51 50.83 21.53
C GLU A 53 -57.70 50.86 22.50
N LEU A 54 -58.80 50.20 22.13
CA LEU A 54 -60.04 50.14 22.91
C LEU A 54 -60.12 48.87 23.78
N ASP A 55 -59.39 47.81 23.44
CA ASP A 55 -59.37 46.55 24.18
C ASP A 55 -58.24 46.52 25.24
N THR A 56 -58.55 47.06 26.42
CA THR A 56 -57.59 47.11 27.53
C THR A 56 -57.15 45.74 28.05
N HIS A 57 -57.90 44.66 27.79
CA HIS A 57 -57.51 43.31 28.20
C HIS A 57 -56.46 42.75 27.24
N ASN A 58 -56.78 42.68 25.94
CA ASN A 58 -55.86 42.19 24.93
C ASN A 58 -54.61 43.07 24.81
N ARG A 59 -54.71 44.38 25.06
CA ARG A 59 -53.53 45.26 25.10
C ARG A 59 -52.53 44.85 26.18
N ARG A 60 -53.00 44.41 27.36
CA ARG A 60 -52.10 43.94 28.43
C ARG A 60 -51.42 42.64 28.03
N VAL A 61 -52.17 41.70 27.45
CA VAL A 61 -51.61 40.44 26.96
C VAL A 61 -50.55 40.71 25.87
N TYR A 62 -50.86 41.57 24.90
CA TYR A 62 -49.92 41.98 23.86
C TYR A 62 -48.61 42.56 24.43
N GLN A 63 -48.70 43.44 25.43
CA GLN A 63 -47.54 44.05 26.08
C GLN A 63 -46.64 43.05 26.82
N THR A 64 -47.13 41.84 27.09
CA THR A 64 -46.30 40.76 27.67
C THR A 64 -45.51 40.00 26.61
N LEU A 65 -45.75 40.18 25.32
CA LEU A 65 -44.94 39.58 24.25
C LEU A 65 -43.62 40.35 24.12
N ASN A 66 -42.60 39.92 24.87
CA ASN A 66 -41.27 40.54 24.90
C ASN A 66 -40.20 39.51 25.29
N GLU A 67 -38.93 39.92 25.27
CA GLU A 67 -37.75 39.06 25.46
C GLU A 67 -37.59 38.46 26.86
N ARG A 68 -38.52 38.74 27.77
CA ARG A 68 -38.52 38.25 29.17
C ARG A 68 -39.63 37.23 29.42
N SER A 69 -40.44 36.98 28.42
CA SER A 69 -41.62 36.13 28.54
C SER A 69 -41.37 34.77 27.92
N PHE A 70 -42.20 33.82 28.33
CA PHE A 70 -42.19 32.46 27.81
C PHE A 70 -43.54 32.18 27.16
N VAL A 71 -43.53 31.22 26.24
CA VAL A 71 -44.76 30.68 25.66
C VAL A 71 -44.82 29.17 25.86
N SER A 72 -46.00 28.65 26.13
CA SER A 72 -46.19 27.21 26.28
C SER A 72 -47.48 26.73 25.64
N PHE A 73 -47.46 25.51 25.14
CA PHE A 73 -48.63 24.83 24.60
C PHE A 73 -48.55 23.32 24.82
N HIS A 74 -49.66 22.63 24.55
CA HIS A 74 -49.71 21.18 24.54
C HIS A 74 -49.99 20.68 23.12
N ASP A 75 -49.25 19.65 22.70
CA ASP A 75 -49.46 18.94 21.44
C ASP A 75 -49.28 17.44 21.69
N ASN A 76 -50.20 16.61 21.17
CA ASN A 76 -50.19 15.15 21.34
C ASN A 76 -49.97 14.68 22.81
N GLY A 77 -50.53 15.42 23.77
CA GLY A 77 -50.43 15.12 25.21
C GLY A 77 -49.09 15.49 25.87
N ARG A 78 -48.18 16.14 25.14
CA ARG A 78 -46.90 16.65 25.64
C ARG A 78 -46.94 18.16 25.81
N ALA A 79 -46.26 18.65 26.83
CA ALA A 79 -46.12 20.08 27.08
C ALA A 79 -44.83 20.61 26.47
N TYR A 80 -44.90 21.79 25.87
CA TYR A 80 -43.75 22.50 25.32
C TYR A 80 -43.69 23.90 25.93
N LEU A 81 -42.48 24.36 26.22
CA LEU A 81 -42.20 25.67 26.81
C LEU A 81 -41.03 26.29 26.04
N PHE A 82 -41.18 27.54 25.62
CA PHE A 82 -40.19 28.27 24.84
C PHE A 82 -39.93 29.62 25.49
N ASN A 83 -38.67 30.01 25.55
CA ASN A 83 -38.23 31.35 25.91
C ASN A 83 -38.34 32.26 24.68
N ILE A 84 -38.95 33.44 24.81
CA ILE A 84 -38.92 34.44 23.74
C ILE A 84 -37.52 35.06 23.69
N MET A 85 -36.73 34.65 22.71
CA MET A 85 -35.33 35.05 22.59
C MET A 85 -35.17 36.43 21.93
N LYS A 86 -36.10 36.77 21.03
CA LYS A 86 -36.07 37.99 20.24
C LYS A 86 -37.48 38.37 19.82
N THR A 87 -37.77 39.66 19.78
CA THR A 87 -38.96 40.21 19.13
C THR A 87 -38.58 41.17 18.01
N VAL A 88 -39.41 41.25 16.98
CA VAL A 88 -39.33 42.24 15.90
C VAL A 88 -40.72 42.85 15.75
N GLU A 89 -40.81 44.17 15.85
CA GLU A 89 -42.08 44.89 15.92
C GLU A 89 -42.08 46.07 14.95
N ASP A 90 -43.15 46.22 14.18
CA ASP A 90 -43.44 47.36 13.30
C ASP A 90 -44.77 48.04 13.71
N GLU A 91 -45.32 48.95 12.91
CA GLU A 91 -46.60 49.61 13.21
C GLU A 91 -47.81 48.67 13.31
N ASP A 92 -47.74 47.48 12.71
CA ASP A 92 -48.88 46.59 12.49
C ASP A 92 -48.83 45.32 13.36
N ALA A 93 -47.64 44.79 13.67
CA ALA A 93 -47.50 43.51 14.36
C ALA A 93 -46.21 43.38 15.19
N ILE A 94 -46.17 42.32 16.01
CA ILE A 94 -44.96 41.81 16.68
C ILE A 94 -44.72 40.37 16.26
N THR A 95 -43.48 40.03 15.91
CA THR A 95 -43.02 38.67 15.66
C THR A 95 -42.12 38.23 16.79
N CYS A 96 -42.42 37.10 17.41
CA CYS A 96 -41.66 36.48 18.48
C CYS A 96 -40.86 35.31 17.94
N TYR A 97 -39.56 35.26 18.24
CA TYR A 97 -38.67 34.15 17.94
C TYR A 97 -38.36 33.41 19.23
N CYS A 98 -38.71 32.14 19.32
CA CYS A 98 -38.70 31.41 20.59
C CYS A 98 -37.86 30.13 20.52
N GLU A 99 -37.24 29.74 21.64
CA GLU A 99 -36.37 28.57 21.76
C GLU A 99 -36.71 27.78 23.03
N ASN A 100 -36.76 26.45 22.96
CA ASN A 100 -37.14 25.60 24.09
C ASN A 100 -36.00 25.39 25.10
N LEU A 101 -34.77 25.74 24.71
CA LEU A 101 -33.59 25.68 25.56
C LEU A 101 -33.43 26.95 26.40
N ASN A 102 -32.82 26.78 27.57
CA ASN A 102 -32.47 27.90 28.44
C ASN A 102 -31.14 28.57 28.04
N LEU A 103 -30.94 29.80 28.53
CA LEU A 103 -29.73 30.59 28.24
C LEU A 103 -28.44 29.95 28.80
N GLU A 104 -28.54 29.11 29.83
CA GLU A 104 -27.42 28.34 30.39
C GLU A 104 -26.84 27.37 29.34
N LEU A 105 -27.70 26.60 28.67
CA LEU A 105 -27.26 25.68 27.62
C LEU A 105 -26.73 26.42 26.38
N LEU A 106 -27.38 27.53 26.02
CA LEU A 106 -27.09 28.26 24.79
C LEU A 106 -25.84 29.14 24.89
N ASN A 107 -25.68 29.87 26.01
CA ASN A 107 -24.71 30.97 26.12
C ASN A 107 -23.55 30.68 27.07
N GLU A 108 -23.70 29.81 28.07
CA GLU A 108 -22.58 29.45 28.92
C GLU A 108 -21.64 28.45 28.27
N TYR A 109 -20.37 28.51 28.68
CA TYR A 109 -19.29 27.73 28.11
C TYR A 109 -18.77 26.69 29.09
N ALA A 110 -18.50 25.48 28.60
CA ALA A 110 -17.77 24.45 29.29
C ALA A 110 -16.27 24.55 28.94
N ASN A 111 -15.42 24.65 29.96
CA ASN A 111 -13.97 24.75 29.80
C ASN A 111 -13.33 23.44 29.26
N PRO A 112 -12.09 23.50 28.74
CA PRO A 112 -11.32 22.31 28.41
C PRO A 112 -11.27 21.32 29.58
N PHE A 113 -11.38 20.04 29.29
CA PHE A 113 -11.39 18.99 30.31
C PHE A 113 -10.69 17.74 29.80
N LYS A 114 -9.79 17.18 30.61
CA LYS A 114 -9.10 15.93 30.34
C LYS A 114 -9.41 14.92 31.44
N ALA A 115 -10.04 13.81 31.07
CA ALA A 115 -10.34 12.75 32.03
C ALA A 115 -9.06 12.02 32.46
N ASP A 116 -8.90 11.84 33.78
CA ASP A 116 -7.82 11.06 34.41
C ASP A 116 -8.10 9.55 34.44
N LYS A 117 -9.37 9.17 34.22
CA LYS A 117 -9.85 7.79 34.12
C LYS A 117 -11.15 7.75 33.32
N ALA A 118 -11.67 6.54 33.09
CA ALA A 118 -12.97 6.38 32.44
C ALA A 118 -14.12 6.81 33.37
N TYR A 119 -15.01 7.67 32.88
CA TYR A 119 -16.21 8.14 33.55
C TYR A 119 -17.47 7.76 32.77
N SER A 120 -18.60 7.62 33.46
CA SER A 120 -19.94 7.48 32.84
C SER A 120 -20.48 8.82 32.34
N PHE A 121 -21.52 8.78 31.51
CA PHE A 121 -22.17 9.98 30.98
C PHE A 121 -22.62 10.94 32.11
N GLU A 122 -23.27 10.40 33.14
CA GLU A 122 -23.74 11.20 34.28
C GLU A 122 -22.57 11.83 35.08
N GLU A 123 -21.48 11.09 35.26
CA GLU A 123 -20.28 11.61 35.93
C GLU A 123 -19.64 12.77 35.13
N TYR A 124 -19.64 12.70 33.80
CA TYR A 124 -19.19 13.81 32.95
C TYR A 124 -20.10 15.03 33.09
N CYS A 125 -21.43 14.84 33.03
CA CYS A 125 -22.40 15.91 33.26
C CYS A 125 -22.15 16.66 34.57
N LYS A 126 -21.87 15.94 35.66
CA LYS A 126 -21.55 16.50 36.97
C LYS A 126 -20.19 17.20 37.01
N LYS A 127 -19.17 16.66 36.34
CA LYS A 127 -17.81 17.24 36.36
C LYS A 127 -17.67 18.50 35.51
N LEU A 128 -18.50 18.61 34.49
CA LEU A 128 -18.51 19.72 33.54
C LEU A 128 -19.61 20.73 33.86
N ASP A 129 -20.32 20.56 34.99
CA ASP A 129 -21.44 21.42 35.43
C ASP A 129 -22.48 21.66 34.32
N LEU A 130 -22.82 20.62 33.56
CA LEU A 130 -23.67 20.73 32.36
C LEU A 130 -25.17 20.80 32.67
N LEU A 131 -25.59 20.34 33.86
CA LEU A 131 -27.02 20.14 34.18
C LEU A 131 -27.53 21.05 35.31
N ASP A 132 -26.78 21.13 36.42
CA ASP A 132 -27.29 21.67 37.69
C ASP A 132 -27.71 23.15 37.60
N PHE A 133 -26.89 23.99 36.96
CA PHE A 133 -27.21 25.42 36.77
C PHE A 133 -28.28 25.67 35.70
N ALA A 134 -28.47 24.72 34.78
CA ALA A 134 -29.47 24.79 33.73
C ALA A 134 -30.87 24.35 34.21
N ALA A 135 -31.06 24.08 35.52
CA ALA A 135 -32.29 23.46 36.06
C ALA A 135 -32.73 22.20 35.30
N LEU A 136 -31.76 21.51 34.68
CA LEU A 136 -31.95 20.38 33.79
C LEU A 136 -31.72 19.10 34.58
N LYS A 137 -32.65 18.15 34.49
CA LYS A 137 -32.53 16.86 35.19
C LYS A 137 -32.27 15.75 34.20
N LEU A 138 -31.32 14.87 34.50
CA LEU A 138 -31.14 13.65 33.72
C LEU A 138 -32.37 12.73 33.90
N GLY A 139 -32.91 12.27 32.78
CA GLY A 139 -34.05 11.37 32.69
C GLY A 139 -33.61 9.96 32.31
N ILE A 140 -34.13 9.48 31.18
CA ILE A 140 -33.71 8.20 30.59
C ILE A 140 -32.21 8.29 30.28
N ASN A 141 -31.46 7.23 30.59
CA ASN A 141 -30.04 7.11 30.26
C ASN A 141 -29.72 5.67 29.85
N GLU A 142 -29.86 5.38 28.56
CA GLU A 142 -29.62 4.05 27.98
C GLU A 142 -28.14 3.67 27.87
N VAL A 143 -27.25 4.62 28.12
CA VAL A 143 -25.78 4.44 28.11
C VAL A 143 -25.16 4.51 29.51
N SER A 144 -25.99 4.32 30.54
CA SER A 144 -25.59 4.41 31.96
C SER A 144 -24.57 3.34 32.38
N ASP A 145 -24.51 2.22 31.68
CA ASP A 145 -23.53 1.14 31.89
C ASP A 145 -22.17 1.42 31.25
N GLN A 146 -22.09 2.38 30.32
CA GLN A 146 -20.88 2.71 29.60
C GLN A 146 -19.96 3.64 30.38
N LYS A 147 -18.64 3.49 30.17
CA LYS A 147 -17.63 4.45 30.63
C LYS A 147 -16.62 4.73 29.52
N ARG A 148 -16.19 5.99 29.42
CA ARG A 148 -15.27 6.48 28.39
C ARG A 148 -14.20 7.38 29.02
N THR A 149 -13.01 7.42 28.44
CA THR A 149 -11.94 8.38 28.77
C THR A 149 -11.85 9.40 27.64
N ILE A 150 -12.46 10.56 27.85
CA ILE A 150 -12.64 11.63 26.86
C ILE A 150 -11.81 12.86 27.25
N GLU A 151 -11.31 13.58 26.25
CA GLU A 151 -10.59 14.84 26.38
C GLU A 151 -11.20 15.89 25.44
N TRP A 152 -11.42 17.10 25.94
CA TRP A 152 -11.74 18.29 25.16
C TRP A 152 -10.64 19.32 25.39
N THR A 153 -9.98 19.75 24.32
CA THR A 153 -8.88 20.73 24.38
C THR A 153 -9.36 22.18 24.28
N GLY A 154 -10.57 22.38 23.75
CA GLY A 154 -11.20 23.68 23.54
C GLY A 154 -12.35 24.00 24.50
N GLN A 155 -12.89 25.20 24.34
CA GLN A 155 -14.07 25.69 25.04
C GLN A 155 -15.27 25.69 24.06
N ASP A 156 -16.41 25.17 24.51
CA ASP A 156 -17.65 25.10 23.73
C ASP A 156 -18.83 25.56 24.58
N THR A 157 -19.95 25.93 23.97
CA THR A 157 -21.19 26.15 24.74
C THR A 157 -21.61 24.86 25.45
N LYS A 158 -22.33 24.97 26.56
CA LYS A 158 -22.80 23.79 27.32
C LYS A 158 -23.63 22.85 26.45
N LEU A 159 -24.49 23.36 25.57
CA LEU A 159 -25.22 22.56 24.59
C LEU A 159 -24.28 21.79 23.66
N LYS A 160 -23.31 22.46 23.03
CA LYS A 160 -22.34 21.81 22.15
C LYS A 160 -21.50 20.77 22.89
N ARG A 161 -21.10 21.06 24.13
CA ARG A 161 -20.39 20.10 24.98
C ARG A 161 -21.25 18.88 25.32
N LEU A 162 -22.54 19.07 25.57
CA LEU A 162 -23.48 17.99 25.87
C LEU A 162 -23.72 17.09 24.65
N ILE A 163 -23.91 17.67 23.46
CA ILE A 163 -24.02 16.93 22.19
C ILE A 163 -22.72 16.17 21.92
N SER A 164 -21.56 16.83 22.07
CA SER A 164 -20.26 16.19 21.93
C SER A 164 -20.07 15.03 22.92
N LEU A 165 -20.51 15.19 24.17
CA LEU A 165 -20.51 14.13 25.17
C LEU A 165 -21.40 12.95 24.74
N ALA A 166 -22.63 13.20 24.27
CA ALA A 166 -23.53 12.15 23.77
C ALA A 166 -22.91 11.38 22.61
N ASN A 167 -22.34 12.08 21.63
CA ASN A 167 -21.67 11.46 20.48
C ASN A 167 -20.48 10.56 20.91
N ASN A 168 -19.71 10.94 21.94
CA ASN A 168 -18.62 10.10 22.46
C ASN A 168 -19.11 8.84 23.19
N PHE A 169 -20.38 8.81 23.58
CA PHE A 169 -21.04 7.67 24.20
C PHE A 169 -21.90 6.88 23.21
N ASP A 170 -21.79 7.18 21.91
CA ASP A 170 -22.61 6.59 20.86
C ASP A 170 -24.11 6.75 21.21
N ALA A 171 -24.50 7.99 21.53
CA ALA A 171 -25.79 8.34 22.11
C ALA A 171 -26.42 9.59 21.46
N GLU A 172 -27.75 9.67 21.51
CA GLU A 172 -28.57 10.80 21.10
C GLU A 172 -29.27 11.42 22.31
N ILE A 173 -29.66 12.69 22.21
CA ILE A 173 -30.31 13.42 23.30
C ILE A 173 -31.67 13.99 22.88
N ALA A 174 -32.59 14.06 23.83
CA ALA A 174 -33.86 14.76 23.67
C ALA A 174 -34.20 15.56 24.94
N PHE A 175 -34.78 16.74 24.75
CA PHE A 175 -35.26 17.57 25.84
C PHE A 175 -36.77 17.45 25.99
N GLU A 176 -37.22 17.25 27.23
CA GLU A 176 -38.64 17.17 27.56
C GLU A 176 -39.01 18.16 28.66
N THR A 177 -40.13 18.83 28.46
CA THR A 177 -40.70 19.75 29.44
C THR A 177 -41.96 19.15 30.04
N TYR A 178 -42.03 19.21 31.37
CA TYR A 178 -43.23 18.91 32.14
C TYR A 178 -43.65 20.18 32.85
N LEU A 179 -44.92 20.56 32.67
CA LEU A 179 -45.53 21.69 33.34
C LEU A 179 -46.43 21.21 34.50
N ASN A 180 -46.69 22.10 35.44
CA ASN A 180 -47.77 21.94 36.41
C ASN A 180 -49.12 22.33 35.78
N ASP A 181 -50.23 22.05 36.46
CA ASP A 181 -51.58 22.40 35.98
C ASP A 181 -51.78 23.92 35.78
N ASP A 182 -50.99 24.74 36.47
CA ASP A 182 -50.96 26.20 36.34
C ASP A 182 -50.03 26.70 35.20
N SER A 183 -49.50 25.79 34.40
CA SER A 183 -48.54 26.02 33.30
C SER A 183 -47.12 26.39 33.73
N SER A 184 -46.82 26.51 35.04
CA SER A 184 -45.45 26.75 35.51
C SER A 184 -44.54 25.54 35.24
N LEU A 185 -43.23 25.76 35.08
CA LEU A 185 -42.26 24.70 34.83
C LEU A 185 -42.13 23.76 36.05
N LYS A 186 -42.40 22.47 35.83
CA LYS A 186 -42.25 21.41 36.84
C LYS A 186 -40.89 20.73 36.73
N VAL A 187 -40.54 20.28 35.52
CA VAL A 187 -39.27 19.61 35.22
C VAL A 187 -38.87 19.92 33.78
N PHE A 188 -37.61 20.33 33.60
CA PHE A 188 -36.93 20.27 32.32
C PHE A 188 -35.95 19.09 32.34
N ARG A 189 -36.11 18.15 31.41
CA ARG A 189 -35.45 16.85 31.43
C ARG A 189 -34.60 16.63 30.19
N LEU A 190 -33.40 16.10 30.40
CA LEU A 190 -32.54 15.56 29.36
C LEU A 190 -32.69 14.03 29.35
N ASN A 191 -33.14 13.47 28.24
CA ASN A 191 -33.11 12.04 27.99
C ASN A 191 -31.93 11.71 27.07
N VAL A 192 -31.27 10.59 27.33
CA VAL A 192 -30.11 10.09 26.61
C VAL A 192 -30.40 8.67 26.14
N PHE A 193 -30.48 8.51 24.82
CA PHE A 193 -30.77 7.25 24.14
C PHE A 193 -29.51 6.74 23.46
N LYS A 194 -29.41 5.44 23.20
CA LYS A 194 -28.35 4.93 22.31
C LYS A 194 -28.52 5.52 20.91
N GLU A 195 -27.42 5.76 20.20
CA GLU A 195 -27.44 6.19 18.80
C GLU A 195 -28.23 5.18 17.96
N HIS A 196 -28.99 5.70 17.00
CA HIS A 196 -29.76 4.86 16.11
C HIS A 196 -28.88 3.92 15.28
N ASP A 197 -29.19 2.63 15.33
CA ASP A 197 -28.58 1.59 14.51
C ASP A 197 -29.62 0.50 14.17
N ASP A 198 -29.21 -0.59 13.50
CA ASP A 198 -30.12 -1.68 13.12
C ASP A 198 -30.83 -2.37 14.30
N LYS A 199 -30.38 -2.15 15.55
CA LYS A 199 -30.88 -2.77 16.78
C LYS A 199 -31.49 -1.78 17.77
N HIS A 200 -31.13 -0.51 17.69
CA HIS A 200 -31.53 0.54 18.61
C HIS A 200 -32.21 1.66 17.82
N GLN A 201 -33.43 2.04 18.23
CA GLN A 201 -34.17 3.10 17.55
C GLN A 201 -33.55 4.49 17.76
N GLY A 202 -32.90 4.72 18.90
CA GLY A 202 -32.52 6.04 19.37
C GLY A 202 -33.75 6.87 19.78
N VAL A 203 -33.66 8.19 19.61
CA VAL A 203 -34.80 9.10 19.80
C VAL A 203 -35.91 8.78 18.77
N GLY A 204 -37.18 8.96 19.17
CA GLY A 204 -38.34 8.68 18.32
C GLY A 204 -38.76 7.22 18.33
N VAL A 205 -39.67 6.85 17.42
CA VAL A 205 -40.22 5.49 17.32
C VAL A 205 -40.27 5.00 15.88
N ARG A 206 -40.40 3.67 15.70
CA ARG A 206 -40.68 3.10 14.38
C ARG A 206 -42.15 3.25 14.03
N ARG A 207 -42.43 4.02 12.99
CA ARG A 207 -43.78 4.36 12.51
C ARG A 207 -44.16 3.51 11.29
N ASP A 208 -44.34 2.21 11.50
CA ASP A 208 -44.82 1.29 10.45
C ASP A 208 -46.29 1.58 10.04
N ASP A 209 -47.00 2.38 10.83
CA ASP A 209 -48.35 2.89 10.55
C ASP A 209 -48.36 4.03 9.51
N ILE A 210 -47.21 4.66 9.26
CA ILE A 210 -47.04 5.73 8.26
C ILE A 210 -46.15 5.22 7.11
N ILE A 211 -46.70 5.30 5.89
CA ILE A 211 -45.92 5.16 4.66
C ILE A 211 -45.95 6.50 3.95
N LEU A 212 -44.77 7.00 3.60
CA LEU A 212 -44.64 8.19 2.79
C LEU A 212 -44.73 7.80 1.30
N ASN A 213 -45.77 8.26 0.62
CA ASN A 213 -46.02 8.02 -0.80
C ASN A 213 -45.98 9.34 -1.59
N TYR A 214 -45.35 9.26 -2.76
CA TYR A 214 -45.46 10.31 -3.78
C TYR A 214 -46.95 10.55 -4.14
N ASP A 215 -47.33 11.82 -4.35
CA ASP A 215 -48.70 12.30 -4.59
C ASP A 215 -49.71 12.09 -3.42
N GLN A 216 -49.23 11.76 -2.21
CA GLN A 216 -50.07 11.74 -1.00
C GLN A 216 -49.55 12.69 0.08
N ASN A 217 -48.44 12.33 0.70
CA ASN A 217 -47.79 13.06 1.79
C ASN A 217 -46.33 13.46 1.43
N ILE A 218 -45.87 13.09 0.24
CA ILE A 218 -44.64 13.58 -0.37
C ILE A 218 -44.98 14.31 -1.67
N GLU A 219 -44.46 15.52 -1.83
CA GLU A 219 -44.52 16.30 -3.07
C GLU A 219 -43.42 15.91 -4.06
N LYS A 220 -42.20 15.67 -3.57
CA LYS A 220 -41.03 15.41 -4.41
C LYS A 220 -39.93 14.69 -3.63
N ILE A 221 -39.31 13.72 -4.30
CA ILE A 221 -38.03 13.12 -3.86
C ILE A 221 -36.94 13.46 -4.86
N THR A 222 -35.84 14.04 -4.39
CA THR A 222 -34.63 14.27 -5.18
C THR A 222 -33.54 13.32 -4.71
N ARG A 223 -33.11 12.37 -5.56
CA ARG A 223 -31.95 11.50 -5.31
C ARG A 223 -30.69 12.10 -5.93
N THR A 224 -29.69 12.39 -5.12
CA THR A 224 -28.35 12.79 -5.57
C THR A 224 -27.37 11.65 -5.38
N VAL A 225 -26.58 11.33 -6.41
CA VAL A 225 -25.48 10.37 -6.34
C VAL A 225 -24.19 11.12 -6.62
N ASP A 226 -23.38 11.33 -5.59
CA ASP A 226 -22.18 12.15 -5.65
C ASP A 226 -20.92 11.31 -5.45
N LYS A 227 -20.07 11.25 -6.50
CA LYS A 227 -18.77 10.57 -6.46
C LYS A 227 -17.60 11.51 -6.23
N THR A 228 -17.83 12.82 -6.14
CA THR A 228 -16.78 13.81 -5.91
C THR A 228 -15.99 13.60 -4.62
N PRO A 229 -16.57 13.12 -3.50
CA PRO A 229 -15.81 12.95 -2.26
C PRO A 229 -15.12 11.59 -2.14
N ILE A 230 -15.14 10.73 -3.17
CA ILE A 230 -14.69 9.34 -3.04
C ILE A 230 -13.20 9.25 -2.68
N PHE A 231 -12.88 8.40 -1.71
CA PHE A 231 -11.54 7.91 -1.43
C PHE A 231 -11.59 6.43 -1.05
N ASN A 232 -10.67 5.64 -1.59
CA ASN A 232 -10.65 4.18 -1.42
C ASN A 232 -9.43 3.69 -0.62
N MET A 233 -8.63 4.63 -0.10
CA MET A 233 -7.59 4.39 0.90
C MET A 233 -7.60 5.54 1.92
N ILE A 234 -7.54 5.23 3.22
CA ILE A 234 -7.38 6.22 4.29
C ILE A 234 -6.09 5.97 5.07
N HIS A 235 -5.36 7.05 5.37
CA HIS A 235 -4.15 7.03 6.19
C HIS A 235 -4.38 7.87 7.47
N PRO A 236 -4.71 7.22 8.60
CA PRO A 236 -5.08 7.92 9.82
C PRO A 236 -3.87 8.23 10.72
N THR A 237 -3.87 9.42 11.30
CA THR A 237 -2.91 9.86 12.32
C THR A 237 -3.67 10.34 13.56
N GLY A 238 -3.31 9.80 14.72
CA GLY A 238 -3.89 10.13 16.02
C GLY A 238 -3.16 11.27 16.75
N SER A 239 -3.64 11.59 17.95
CA SER A 239 -3.02 12.56 18.86
C SER A 239 -1.62 12.14 19.29
N ASP A 240 -0.86 13.14 19.74
CA ASP A 240 0.46 12.97 20.33
C ASP A 240 0.37 12.11 21.59
N LYS A 241 1.22 11.09 21.68
CA LYS A 241 1.41 10.27 22.88
C LYS A 241 2.87 10.31 23.32
N THR A 242 3.08 10.35 24.63
CA THR A 242 4.43 10.24 25.20
C THR A 242 4.82 8.79 25.33
N ILE A 243 5.83 8.36 24.57
CA ILE A 243 6.47 7.06 24.76
C ILE A 243 7.78 7.23 25.53
N THR A 244 8.14 6.22 26.31
CA THR A 244 9.46 6.17 26.96
C THR A 244 10.31 5.15 26.22
N ARG A 245 11.41 5.60 25.62
CA ARG A 245 12.38 4.75 24.94
C ARG A 245 13.68 4.73 25.71
N GLN A 246 14.23 3.55 25.92
CA GLN A 246 15.60 3.40 26.38
C GLN A 246 16.55 3.65 25.21
N VAL A 247 17.38 4.68 25.35
CA VAL A 247 18.45 4.97 24.40
C VAL A 247 19.79 4.78 25.07
N THR A 248 20.70 4.09 24.38
CA THR A 248 22.10 4.00 24.78
C THR A 248 22.80 5.24 24.28
N LYS A 249 23.20 6.13 25.20
CA LYS A 249 24.00 7.30 24.89
C LYS A 249 25.42 7.09 25.35
N THR A 250 26.33 7.72 24.64
CA THR A 250 27.73 7.82 25.05
C THR A 250 27.93 9.18 25.67
N ARG A 251 28.49 9.23 26.88
CA ARG A 251 28.98 10.47 27.45
C ARG A 251 30.48 10.40 27.61
N THR A 252 31.10 11.55 27.40
CA THR A 252 32.47 11.78 27.81
C THR A 252 32.47 11.97 29.32
N VAL A 253 32.96 10.99 30.05
CA VAL A 253 33.32 11.17 31.46
C VAL A 253 34.81 11.39 31.57
N TYR A 254 35.22 12.37 32.36
CA TYR A 254 36.62 12.57 32.66
C TYR A 254 37.03 11.59 33.75
N LYS A 255 37.71 10.52 33.37
CA LYS A 255 38.36 9.63 34.35
C LYS A 255 39.76 10.14 34.61
N THR A 256 40.12 10.20 35.89
CA THR A 256 41.50 10.43 36.30
C THR A 256 42.30 9.19 35.92
N VAL A 257 43.09 9.29 34.86
CA VAL A 257 44.04 8.22 34.50
C VAL A 257 45.45 8.75 34.73
N THR A 258 46.22 7.94 35.43
CA THR A 258 47.64 8.19 35.68
C THR A 258 48.41 7.80 34.42
N VAL A 259 48.98 8.78 33.71
CA VAL A 259 49.80 8.52 32.51
C VAL A 259 51.20 9.07 32.77
N SER A 260 52.22 8.23 32.61
CA SER A 260 53.64 8.57 32.82
C SER A 260 54.15 9.49 31.70
N GLY A 261 54.57 10.70 32.05
CA GLY A 261 55.28 11.60 31.14
C GLY A 261 56.79 11.36 31.26
N GLY A 262 57.46 11.06 30.15
CA GLY A 262 58.93 10.94 30.10
C GLY A 262 59.53 9.54 30.36
N GLY A 263 58.69 8.52 30.60
CA GLY A 263 59.14 7.13 30.75
C GLY A 263 59.36 6.39 29.43
N ALA A 264 60.14 5.31 29.45
CA ALA A 264 60.32 4.38 28.34
C ALA A 264 59.10 3.43 28.22
N GLY A 265 57.96 3.97 27.79
CA GLY A 265 56.67 3.28 27.82
C GLY A 265 56.55 2.07 26.89
N ASN A 266 57.15 2.12 25.70
CA ASN A 266 57.18 0.96 24.80
C ASN A 266 58.04 -0.15 25.40
N THR A 267 59.19 0.23 25.97
CA THR A 267 60.10 -0.68 26.68
C THR A 267 59.44 -1.32 27.90
N GLU A 268 58.68 -0.53 28.67
CA GLU A 268 57.92 -1.02 29.82
C GLU A 268 56.82 -2.01 29.40
N ASN A 269 56.08 -1.71 28.33
CA ASN A 269 55.06 -2.61 27.79
C ASN A 269 55.67 -3.92 27.27
N ALA A 270 56.82 -3.85 26.58
CA ALA A 270 57.54 -5.04 26.15
C ALA A 270 58.03 -5.87 27.34
N LEU A 271 58.55 -5.23 28.40
CA LEU A 271 58.95 -5.91 29.64
C LEU A 271 57.75 -6.60 30.31
N ARG A 272 56.61 -5.93 30.41
CA ARG A 272 55.36 -6.53 30.94
C ARG A 272 54.88 -7.70 30.08
N ASN A 273 55.08 -7.65 28.76
CA ASN A 273 54.76 -8.76 27.86
C ASN A 273 55.65 -9.98 28.10
N ILE A 274 56.93 -9.77 28.38
CA ILE A 274 57.83 -10.88 28.74
C ILE A 274 57.50 -11.41 30.13
N GLU A 275 57.24 -10.52 31.10
CA GLU A 275 56.91 -10.91 32.46
C GLU A 275 55.62 -11.72 32.55
N SER A 276 54.58 -11.36 31.78
CA SER A 276 53.32 -12.11 31.76
C SER A 276 53.47 -13.53 31.20
N ARG A 277 54.60 -13.84 30.54
CA ARG A 277 54.94 -15.16 30.00
C ARG A 277 55.87 -15.95 30.91
N LYS A 278 56.13 -15.51 32.15
CA LYS A 278 56.88 -16.31 33.14
C LYS A 278 56.29 -17.72 33.26
N GLY A 279 57.16 -18.72 33.27
CA GLY A 279 56.76 -20.14 33.26
C GLY A 279 56.44 -20.70 31.87
N GLN A 280 56.40 -19.87 30.81
CA GLN A 280 56.14 -20.32 29.43
C GLN A 280 57.44 -20.40 28.61
N ARG A 281 57.48 -21.35 27.68
CA ARG A 281 58.58 -21.51 26.70
C ARG A 281 58.38 -20.56 25.53
N VAL A 282 59.43 -19.80 25.19
CA VAL A 282 59.47 -18.93 23.99
C VAL A 282 60.42 -19.51 22.94
N GLY A 283 59.96 -19.55 21.69
CA GLY A 283 60.74 -20.03 20.54
C GLY A 283 61.30 -21.44 20.74
N THR A 284 62.56 -21.65 20.38
CA THR A 284 63.25 -22.93 20.58
C THR A 284 63.54 -23.26 22.05
N GLY A 285 63.16 -22.41 23.02
CA GLY A 285 63.43 -22.60 24.45
C GLY A 285 64.85 -22.24 24.87
N GLN A 286 65.65 -21.67 23.96
CA GLN A 286 67.01 -21.19 24.22
C GLN A 286 66.99 -19.75 24.75
N CYS A 287 68.08 -19.29 25.37
CA CYS A 287 68.22 -17.91 25.88
C CYS A 287 67.99 -16.86 24.78
N TYR A 288 68.49 -17.15 23.58
CA TYR A 288 68.30 -16.35 22.38
C TYR A 288 66.85 -16.09 22.01
N SER A 289 65.96 -17.06 22.18
CA SER A 289 64.56 -16.91 21.80
C SER A 289 63.86 -15.81 22.61
N LEU A 290 64.28 -15.62 23.87
CA LEU A 290 63.75 -14.58 24.72
C LEU A 290 64.20 -13.18 24.25
N SER A 291 65.50 -13.02 24.01
CA SER A 291 66.06 -11.78 23.46
C SER A 291 65.54 -11.49 22.05
N ALA A 292 65.27 -12.52 21.23
CA ALA A 292 64.67 -12.38 19.90
C ALA A 292 63.23 -11.86 19.97
N LEU A 293 62.41 -12.41 20.87
CA LEU A 293 61.04 -11.92 21.10
C LEU A 293 61.04 -10.47 21.57
N TYR A 294 61.87 -10.17 22.56
CA TYR A 294 61.93 -8.83 23.13
C TYR A 294 62.48 -7.79 22.15
N SER A 295 63.48 -8.16 21.34
CA SER A 295 63.94 -7.33 20.24
C SER A 295 62.82 -7.08 19.22
N ALA A 296 62.06 -8.11 18.82
CA ALA A 296 60.95 -7.98 17.89
C ALA A 296 59.83 -7.06 18.38
N LEU A 297 59.46 -7.17 19.67
CA LEU A 297 58.44 -6.31 20.29
C LEU A 297 58.81 -4.81 20.25
N LEU A 298 60.10 -4.51 20.16
CA LEU A 298 60.66 -3.16 20.19
C LEU A 298 61.30 -2.76 18.86
N GLY A 299 61.03 -3.50 17.79
CA GLY A 299 61.48 -3.18 16.43
C GLY A 299 62.99 -3.31 16.19
N GLY A 300 63.68 -4.18 16.94
CA GLY A 300 65.10 -4.46 16.79
C GLY A 300 65.45 -5.51 15.72
N PRO A 301 66.75 -5.85 15.56
CA PRO A 301 67.21 -6.86 14.62
C PRO A 301 66.61 -8.24 14.92
N GLY A 302 66.30 -8.99 13.86
CA GLY A 302 65.82 -10.36 13.96
C GLY A 302 66.96 -11.30 14.36
N LEU A 303 66.85 -11.93 15.53
CA LEU A 303 67.89 -12.79 16.08
C LEU A 303 67.69 -14.30 15.76
N GLY A 304 66.55 -14.68 15.18
CA GLY A 304 66.28 -16.07 14.84
C GLY A 304 65.63 -16.86 15.99
N ALA A 305 66.17 -18.06 16.28
CA ALA A 305 65.81 -18.91 17.40
C ALA A 305 64.31 -19.29 17.51
N GLY A 306 63.65 -19.46 16.36
CA GLY A 306 62.25 -19.87 16.25
C GLY A 306 61.24 -18.77 16.60
N VAL A 307 61.68 -17.51 16.69
CA VAL A 307 60.81 -16.36 17.04
C VAL A 307 60.78 -15.32 15.92
N THR A 308 61.92 -15.02 15.31
CA THR A 308 62.02 -14.07 14.19
C THR A 308 62.80 -14.70 13.02
N GLY A 309 62.75 -14.09 11.83
CA GLY A 309 63.80 -14.28 10.83
C GLY A 309 65.13 -13.66 11.28
N ILE A 310 66.22 -13.90 10.53
CA ILE A 310 67.52 -13.25 10.80
C ILE A 310 67.60 -11.93 10.01
N SER A 311 67.80 -10.79 10.70
CA SER A 311 68.02 -9.49 10.05
C SER A 311 69.06 -8.66 10.82
N GLY A 312 69.81 -7.82 10.10
CA GLY A 312 70.83 -6.95 10.70
C GLY A 312 72.13 -7.65 11.13
N ARG A 313 72.30 -8.95 10.88
CA ARG A 313 73.50 -9.73 11.24
C ARG A 313 74.73 -9.29 10.43
N ILE A 314 75.83 -9.03 11.14
CA ILE A 314 77.16 -8.68 10.59
C ILE A 314 78.28 -9.57 11.12
N GLY A 315 78.03 -10.34 12.16
CA GLY A 315 78.98 -11.28 12.74
C GLY A 315 78.52 -12.74 12.64
N ALA A 316 79.10 -13.58 13.50
CA ALA A 316 78.88 -15.02 13.48
C ALA A 316 77.46 -15.42 13.92
N GLY A 317 76.73 -14.60 14.68
CA GLY A 317 75.33 -14.80 15.04
C GLY A 317 75.02 -16.13 15.74
N ILE A 318 76.01 -16.72 16.42
CA ILE A 318 75.95 -18.06 17.03
C ILE A 318 76.10 -18.00 18.56
N ALA A 319 77.01 -17.18 19.11
CA ALA A 319 77.26 -17.10 20.56
C ALA A 319 76.48 -15.96 21.26
N ALA A 320 75.73 -16.29 22.32
CA ALA A 320 74.86 -15.35 23.04
C ALA A 320 75.64 -14.17 23.61
N SER A 321 76.89 -14.42 23.98
CA SER A 321 77.85 -13.39 24.39
C SER A 321 78.09 -12.30 23.35
N ASN A 322 77.94 -12.64 22.06
CA ASN A 322 78.29 -11.79 20.93
C ASN A 322 77.07 -11.10 20.29
N ILE A 323 75.86 -11.28 20.83
CA ILE A 323 74.64 -10.67 20.28
C ILE A 323 74.82 -9.15 20.07
N GLY A 324 75.46 -8.46 21.01
CA GLY A 324 75.70 -7.02 20.91
C GLY A 324 76.64 -6.61 19.77
N THR A 325 77.56 -7.48 19.35
CA THR A 325 78.54 -7.18 18.28
C THR A 325 78.17 -7.82 16.94
N ASP A 326 77.41 -8.90 16.95
CA ASP A 326 77.08 -9.69 15.76
C ASP A 326 75.92 -9.09 14.94
N TYR A 327 75.25 -8.06 15.45
CA TYR A 327 74.11 -7.40 14.79
C TYR A 327 74.27 -5.87 14.77
N ARG A 328 73.81 -5.22 13.69
CA ARG A 328 73.79 -3.76 13.51
C ARG A 328 72.65 -3.11 14.27
N TRP A 329 72.69 -3.14 15.60
CA TRP A 329 71.67 -2.58 16.50
C TRP A 329 71.31 -1.11 16.18
N GLY A 330 72.31 -0.28 15.86
CA GLY A 330 72.11 1.14 15.50
C GLY A 330 71.17 1.37 14.31
N ALA A 331 71.11 0.45 13.35
CA ALA A 331 70.20 0.55 12.20
C ALA A 331 68.71 0.45 12.60
N PHE A 332 68.44 -0.05 13.81
CA PHE A 332 67.10 -0.21 14.37
C PHE A 332 66.80 0.81 15.48
N GLY A 333 67.67 1.81 15.65
CA GLY A 333 67.56 2.82 16.71
C GLY A 333 68.00 2.31 18.10
N TRP A 334 68.58 1.11 18.19
CA TRP A 334 69.13 0.58 19.44
C TRP A 334 70.58 1.04 19.64
N ALA A 335 71.04 1.06 20.88
CA ALA A 335 72.44 1.33 21.21
C ALA A 335 73.10 0.11 21.86
N VAL A 336 74.39 -0.09 21.63
CA VAL A 336 75.18 -1.12 22.32
C VAL A 336 76.16 -0.44 23.25
N VAL A 337 76.14 -0.82 24.53
CA VAL A 337 76.96 -0.22 25.57
C VAL A 337 77.80 -1.28 26.29
N GLY A 338 78.88 -0.83 26.93
CA GLY A 338 79.79 -1.67 27.70
C GLY A 338 79.23 -2.08 29.06
N ASN A 339 79.94 -2.98 29.73
CA ASN A 339 79.51 -3.67 30.95
C ASN A 339 79.69 -2.87 32.26
N GLU A 340 79.78 -1.54 32.19
CA GLU A 340 79.82 -0.70 33.40
C GLU A 340 78.53 -0.84 34.20
N VAL A 341 78.65 -0.82 35.54
CA VAL A 341 77.49 -0.97 36.45
C VAL A 341 76.45 0.15 36.24
N SER A 342 76.90 1.36 35.93
CA SER A 342 76.07 2.52 35.58
C SER A 342 75.19 2.29 34.34
N ASN A 343 75.55 1.33 33.48
CA ASN A 343 74.80 0.98 32.28
C ASN A 343 73.71 -0.08 32.53
N ALA A 344 73.61 -0.63 33.73
CA ALA A 344 72.53 -1.56 34.03
C ALA A 344 71.19 -0.80 34.15
N LYS A 345 70.35 -0.89 33.12
CA LYS A 345 69.03 -0.25 33.06
C LYS A 345 67.93 -1.26 32.78
N ALA A 346 66.81 -1.13 33.49
CA ALA A 346 65.59 -1.88 33.22
C ALA A 346 65.20 -1.73 31.75
N GLY A 347 65.04 -2.85 31.06
CA GLY A 347 64.70 -2.94 29.65
C GLY A 347 65.88 -3.20 28.71
N ALA A 348 67.12 -3.21 29.20
CA ALA A 348 68.27 -3.59 28.39
C ALA A 348 68.38 -5.11 28.23
N ILE A 349 68.81 -5.57 27.05
CA ILE A 349 69.25 -6.96 26.84
C ILE A 349 70.71 -7.04 27.31
N VAL A 350 71.04 -8.01 28.16
CA VAL A 350 72.40 -8.29 28.61
C VAL A 350 72.94 -9.52 27.90
N ASN A 351 74.19 -9.44 27.43
CA ASN A 351 74.88 -10.54 26.76
C ASN A 351 76.09 -10.92 27.61
N ILE A 352 76.09 -12.12 28.17
CA ILE A 352 77.04 -12.62 29.16
C ILE A 352 78.15 -13.40 28.47
N ARG A 353 79.40 -13.18 28.90
CA ARG A 353 80.61 -13.79 28.32
C ARG A 353 80.53 -15.32 28.28
N ALA A 354 81.15 -15.91 27.27
CA ALA A 354 81.36 -17.36 27.20
C ALA A 354 82.35 -17.84 28.27
N ASN A 355 82.17 -19.08 28.75
CA ASN A 355 83.03 -19.73 29.74
C ASN A 355 83.25 -18.89 31.02
N TYR A 356 82.24 -18.15 31.45
CA TYR A 356 82.29 -17.29 32.62
C TYR A 356 81.78 -18.04 33.85
N GLY A 357 82.45 -17.86 34.99
CA GLY A 357 82.10 -18.54 36.24
C GLY A 357 80.86 -17.96 36.94
N SER A 358 80.88 -18.00 38.27
CA SER A 358 79.82 -17.44 39.11
C SER A 358 79.46 -15.98 38.73
N PRO A 359 78.18 -15.58 38.72
CA PRO A 359 76.99 -16.37 39.11
C PRO A 359 76.37 -17.22 37.99
N PHE A 360 76.94 -17.22 36.78
CA PHE A 360 76.29 -17.75 35.58
C PHE A 360 76.68 -19.18 35.19
N TRP A 361 77.96 -19.53 35.36
CA TRP A 361 78.54 -20.79 34.89
C TRP A 361 78.25 -21.06 33.40
N THR A 362 78.53 -20.07 32.54
CA THR A 362 78.24 -20.16 31.12
C THR A 362 79.19 -21.13 30.40
N GLY A 363 78.68 -21.81 29.37
CA GLY A 363 79.49 -22.60 28.43
C GLY A 363 80.09 -21.77 27.29
N PRO A 364 80.55 -22.41 26.20
CA PRO A 364 81.29 -21.75 25.12
C PRO A 364 80.48 -20.72 24.32
N TYR A 365 79.15 -20.70 24.48
CA TYR A 365 78.26 -19.74 23.80
C TYR A 365 77.81 -18.57 24.67
N GLY A 366 78.13 -18.54 25.97
CA GLY A 366 77.65 -17.49 26.88
C GLY A 366 76.16 -17.60 27.23
N HIS A 367 75.55 -16.50 27.68
CA HIS A 367 74.12 -16.41 28.00
C HIS A 367 73.53 -15.03 27.65
N THR A 368 72.20 -14.91 27.52
CA THR A 368 71.55 -13.60 27.30
C THR A 368 70.24 -13.53 28.08
N ALA A 369 69.93 -12.35 28.61
CA ALA A 369 68.76 -12.09 29.44
C ALA A 369 68.28 -10.65 29.25
N ILE A 370 67.11 -10.31 29.81
CA ILE A 370 66.56 -8.95 29.78
C ILE A 370 66.47 -8.42 31.20
N ILE A 371 67.02 -7.23 31.45
CA ILE A 371 66.94 -6.60 32.77
C ILE A 371 65.49 -6.17 33.04
N LYS A 372 64.87 -6.73 34.08
CA LYS A 372 63.54 -6.31 34.55
C LYS A 372 63.64 -5.05 35.41
N SER A 373 64.56 -5.05 36.36
CA SER A 373 64.76 -3.94 37.29
C SER A 373 66.19 -3.91 37.85
N VAL A 374 66.63 -2.73 38.23
CA VAL A 374 67.86 -2.50 39.00
C VAL A 374 67.48 -1.66 40.20
N SER A 375 67.78 -2.15 41.41
CA SER A 375 67.49 -1.46 42.65
C SER A 375 68.63 -1.64 43.63
N GLY A 376 69.30 -0.52 43.98
CA GLY A 376 70.50 -0.52 44.80
C GLY A 376 71.59 -1.44 44.22
N SER A 377 72.04 -2.42 45.00
CA SER A 377 73.05 -3.40 44.60
C SER A 377 72.47 -4.67 43.96
N THR A 378 71.18 -4.68 43.61
CA THR A 378 70.49 -5.87 43.05
C THR A 378 70.03 -5.61 41.62
N ILE A 379 70.28 -6.58 40.75
CA ILE A 379 69.74 -6.66 39.39
C ILE A 379 68.78 -7.83 39.30
N THR A 380 67.59 -7.60 38.75
CA THR A 380 66.61 -8.65 38.46
C THR A 380 66.46 -8.78 36.96
N VAL A 381 66.57 -10.01 36.45
CA VAL A 381 66.52 -10.30 35.02
C VAL A 381 65.45 -11.35 34.71
N LEU A 382 64.91 -11.26 33.50
CA LEU A 382 64.08 -12.29 32.88
C LEU A 382 64.97 -13.06 31.91
N GLU A 383 65.10 -14.37 32.12
CA GLU A 383 66.00 -15.23 31.36
C GLU A 383 65.36 -16.58 31.02
N GLN A 384 65.87 -17.23 29.98
CA GLN A 384 65.40 -18.54 29.52
C GLN A 384 66.60 -19.43 29.22
N ASN A 385 66.44 -20.74 29.42
CA ASN A 385 67.52 -21.72 29.40
C ASN A 385 68.61 -21.46 30.45
N TYR A 386 68.22 -20.86 31.57
CA TYR A 386 69.05 -20.79 32.76
C TYR A 386 69.01 -22.13 33.50
N ALA A 387 70.17 -22.73 33.79
CA ALA A 387 70.29 -24.04 34.43
C ALA A 387 69.43 -25.15 33.76
N GLY A 388 69.27 -25.10 32.43
CA GLY A 388 68.48 -26.06 31.66
C GLY A 388 66.96 -25.80 31.65
N ARG A 389 66.47 -24.73 32.30
CA ARG A 389 65.04 -24.36 32.30
C ARG A 389 64.67 -23.67 31.00
N MET A 390 64.14 -24.43 30.04
CA MET A 390 63.76 -23.95 28.70
C MET A 390 62.47 -23.09 28.66
N TYR A 391 62.17 -22.36 29.74
CA TYR A 391 61.03 -21.44 29.89
C TYR A 391 61.48 -20.18 30.65
N ILE A 392 60.70 -19.09 30.55
CA ILE A 392 61.06 -17.81 31.17
C ILE A 392 61.02 -17.92 32.69
N VAL A 393 62.13 -17.57 33.33
CA VAL A 393 62.28 -17.43 34.77
C VAL A 393 62.72 -16.01 35.12
N GLU A 394 62.47 -15.63 36.37
CA GLU A 394 62.94 -14.38 36.95
C GLU A 394 63.93 -14.70 38.05
N ASN A 395 65.13 -14.13 37.96
CA ASN A 395 66.18 -14.31 38.95
C ASN A 395 66.80 -12.97 39.32
N SER A 396 67.28 -12.87 40.55
CA SER A 396 67.93 -11.67 41.09
C SER A 396 69.36 -11.99 41.51
N TYR A 397 70.27 -11.07 41.21
CA TYR A 397 71.70 -11.22 41.44
C TYR A 397 72.29 -9.94 42.06
N ASN A 398 73.50 -10.04 42.62
CA ASN A 398 74.28 -8.86 42.95
C ASN A 398 74.68 -8.14 41.66
N LEU A 399 74.34 -6.86 41.54
CA LEU A 399 74.51 -6.04 40.35
C LEU A 399 75.98 -5.96 39.91
N GLY A 400 76.91 -5.71 40.84
CA GLY A 400 78.33 -5.61 40.52
C GLY A 400 78.91 -6.93 40.01
N ALA A 401 78.61 -8.04 40.71
CA ALA A 401 79.04 -9.38 40.30
C ALA A 401 78.42 -9.82 38.96
N TYR A 402 77.16 -9.47 38.72
CA TYR A 402 76.46 -9.77 37.48
C TYR A 402 77.08 -9.02 36.29
N MET A 403 77.27 -7.71 36.42
CA MET A 403 77.83 -6.87 35.36
C MET A 403 79.29 -7.20 35.02
N ALA A 404 80.06 -7.74 35.97
CA ALA A 404 81.42 -8.24 35.71
C ALA A 404 81.46 -9.37 34.66
N GLY A 405 80.40 -10.19 34.58
CA GLY A 405 80.25 -11.26 33.58
C GLY A 405 79.62 -10.83 32.26
N VAL A 406 79.07 -9.61 32.19
CA VAL A 406 78.46 -9.07 30.96
C VAL A 406 79.54 -8.66 29.96
N GLN A 407 79.33 -9.01 28.70
CA GLN A 407 80.15 -8.59 27.56
C GLN A 407 79.62 -7.28 26.97
N THR A 408 78.32 -7.21 26.69
CA THR A 408 77.64 -6.03 26.14
C THR A 408 76.22 -5.93 26.65
N LEU A 409 75.65 -4.73 26.64
CA LEU A 409 74.20 -4.53 26.75
C LEU A 409 73.65 -3.88 25.48
N CYS A 410 72.46 -4.29 25.07
CA CYS A 410 71.72 -3.68 23.97
C CYS A 410 70.55 -2.89 24.57
N TYR A 411 70.58 -1.57 24.41
CA TYR A 411 69.52 -0.66 24.80
C TYR A 411 68.46 -0.54 23.71
N PRO A 412 67.17 -0.78 24.02
CA PRO A 412 66.08 -0.47 23.11
C PRO A 412 66.00 1.03 22.80
N PRO A 413 65.28 1.43 21.76
CA PRO A 413 65.36 2.79 21.23
C PRO A 413 65.05 3.88 22.26
N GLU A 414 64.14 3.61 23.19
CA GLU A 414 63.81 4.56 24.25
C GLU A 414 64.93 4.71 25.29
N LEU A 415 65.63 3.63 25.64
CA LEU A 415 66.80 3.68 26.53
C LEU A 415 68.00 4.31 25.83
N ALA A 416 68.18 4.04 24.53
CA ALA A 416 69.19 4.70 23.70
C ALA A 416 68.94 6.22 23.61
N ALA A 417 67.67 6.64 23.59
CA ALA A 417 67.24 8.03 23.65
C ALA A 417 67.25 8.65 25.06
N GLY A 418 67.76 7.94 26.08
CA GLY A 418 67.93 8.46 27.44
C GLY A 418 66.68 8.35 28.34
N LYS A 419 65.60 7.71 27.89
CA LYS A 419 64.41 7.47 28.73
C LYS A 419 64.65 6.34 29.73
N VAL A 420 63.88 6.32 30.81
CA VAL A 420 63.94 5.30 31.87
C VAL A 420 62.58 4.62 32.06
N VAL A 421 62.59 3.31 32.28
CA VAL A 421 61.37 2.55 32.65
C VAL A 421 60.94 2.97 34.06
N GLY A 422 59.67 3.35 34.25
CA GLY A 422 59.14 3.82 35.54
C GLY A 422 59.29 5.31 35.89
N GLY A 423 59.45 6.22 34.92
CA GLY A 423 59.53 7.68 35.14
C GLY A 423 58.22 8.33 35.66
N GLN A 424 58.33 9.49 36.33
CA GLN A 424 57.28 10.16 37.12
C GLN A 424 55.91 10.33 36.40
N ALA A 425 54.84 10.10 37.17
CA ALA A 425 53.45 10.13 36.73
C ALA A 425 52.82 11.53 36.83
N VAL A 426 52.05 11.93 35.81
CA VAL A 426 51.16 13.09 35.87
C VAL A 426 49.72 12.60 35.70
N THR A 427 48.83 12.99 36.61
CA THR A 427 47.39 12.74 36.46
C THR A 427 46.83 13.64 35.38
N LYS A 428 46.28 13.05 34.31
CA LYS A 428 45.47 13.79 33.34
C LYS A 428 44.03 13.31 33.41
N GLN A 429 43.10 14.26 33.35
CA GLN A 429 41.72 13.95 33.07
C GLN A 429 41.62 13.60 31.59
N VAL A 430 41.44 12.30 31.31
CA VAL A 430 41.28 11.82 29.95
C VAL A 430 39.79 11.62 29.70
N PRO A 431 39.27 12.13 28.58
CA PRO A 431 37.90 11.86 28.17
C PRO A 431 37.76 10.36 27.89
N VAL A 432 36.99 9.65 28.71
CA VAL A 432 36.60 8.26 28.49
C VAL A 432 35.16 8.26 28.00
N GLN A 433 34.91 7.58 26.89
CA GLN A 433 33.57 7.36 26.37
C GLN A 433 32.93 6.21 27.16
N GLU A 434 31.95 6.53 28.01
CA GLU A 434 31.12 5.52 28.68
C GLU A 434 29.73 5.49 28.07
N THR A 435 29.23 4.29 27.82
CA THR A 435 27.84 4.06 27.43
C THR A 435 26.96 3.94 28.68
N TYR A 436 25.82 4.63 28.66
CA TYR A 436 24.77 4.50 29.67
C TYR A 436 23.40 4.47 28.98
N THR A 437 22.45 3.82 29.62
CA THR A 437 21.05 3.80 29.14
C THR A 437 20.26 4.87 29.87
N GLU A 438 19.56 5.71 29.13
CA GLU A 438 18.60 6.66 29.69
C GLU A 438 17.21 6.46 29.07
N ASN A 439 16.19 6.66 29.90
CA ASN A 439 14.81 6.71 29.46
C ASN A 439 14.54 8.10 28.89
N VAL A 440 14.50 8.22 27.57
CA VAL A 440 14.07 9.45 26.90
C VAL A 440 12.57 9.37 26.67
N LYS A 441 11.86 10.40 27.13
CA LYS A 441 10.46 10.62 26.78
C LYS A 441 10.42 11.30 25.42
N GLU A 442 9.73 10.68 24.48
CA GLU A 442 9.53 11.22 23.14
C GLU A 442 8.03 11.36 22.90
N THR A 443 7.64 12.47 22.30
CA THR A 443 6.27 12.68 21.84
C THR A 443 6.17 12.15 20.42
N VAL A 444 5.38 11.11 20.22
CA VAL A 444 5.13 10.52 18.90
C VAL A 444 3.64 10.59 18.57
N LYS A 445 3.30 10.69 17.29
CA LYS A 445 1.91 10.56 16.85
C LYS A 445 1.43 9.13 17.08
N THR A 446 0.17 8.98 17.46
CA THR A 446 -0.50 7.69 17.46
C THR A 446 -0.75 7.28 16.01
N VAL A 447 -0.32 6.08 15.60
CA VAL A 447 -0.48 5.58 14.23
C VAL A 447 -0.90 4.12 14.26
N ILE A 448 -1.51 3.64 13.18
CA ILE A 448 -1.68 2.20 12.97
C ILE A 448 -0.29 1.59 12.71
N PRO A 449 0.13 0.53 13.42
CA PRO A 449 1.42 -0.11 13.22
C PRO A 449 1.59 -0.59 11.77
N SER A 450 2.73 -0.30 11.16
CA SER A 450 3.00 -0.67 9.77
C SER A 450 3.00 -2.19 9.52
N ASN A 451 3.29 -2.99 10.55
CA ASN A 451 3.26 -4.45 10.48
C ASN A 451 1.87 -5.06 10.72
N LYS A 452 0.83 -4.25 10.97
CA LYS A 452 -0.54 -4.73 11.22
C LYS A 452 -1.21 -5.10 9.90
N TYR A 453 -1.77 -6.31 9.85
CA TYR A 453 -2.64 -6.77 8.77
C TYR A 453 -3.96 -7.30 9.34
N LYS A 454 -5.08 -6.84 8.80
CA LYS A 454 -6.43 -7.24 9.22
C LYS A 454 -7.41 -7.06 8.08
N GLU A 455 -8.26 -8.04 7.84
CA GLU A 455 -9.34 -7.97 6.84
C GLU A 455 -10.70 -7.73 7.49
N TYR A 456 -11.55 -7.01 6.78
CA TYR A 456 -12.96 -6.83 7.06
C TYR A 456 -13.74 -7.33 5.85
N LYS A 457 -14.55 -8.37 6.04
CA LYS A 457 -15.33 -8.97 4.96
C LYS A 457 -16.75 -8.44 4.95
N ASN A 458 -17.35 -8.37 3.76
CA ASN A 458 -18.78 -8.09 3.60
C ASN A 458 -19.60 -9.38 3.78
N ASP A 459 -20.92 -9.28 3.65
CA ASP A 459 -21.86 -10.38 3.89
C ASP A 459 -21.73 -11.52 2.85
N THR A 460 -21.13 -11.25 1.69
CA THR A 460 -20.82 -12.27 0.67
C THR A 460 -19.48 -12.98 0.95
N GLY A 461 -18.74 -12.56 1.98
CA GLY A 461 -17.46 -13.12 2.39
C GLY A 461 -16.25 -12.57 1.62
N GLU A 462 -16.43 -11.54 0.79
CA GLU A 462 -15.37 -10.86 0.07
C GLU A 462 -14.68 -9.82 0.97
N VAL A 463 -13.39 -9.56 0.73
CA VAL A 463 -12.62 -8.57 1.51
C VAL A 463 -13.04 -7.16 1.07
N GLU A 464 -13.90 -6.55 1.88
CA GLU A 464 -14.40 -5.19 1.70
C GLU A 464 -13.35 -4.15 2.06
N PHE A 465 -12.64 -4.38 3.18
CA PHE A 465 -11.53 -3.54 3.63
C PHE A 465 -10.37 -4.36 4.14
N TYR A 466 -9.15 -3.83 4.06
CA TYR A 466 -8.02 -4.39 4.79
C TYR A 466 -7.08 -3.30 5.33
N VAL A 467 -6.45 -3.59 6.47
CA VAL A 467 -5.40 -2.77 7.08
C VAL A 467 -4.05 -3.27 6.59
N LYS A 468 -3.17 -2.37 6.15
CA LYS A 468 -1.80 -2.69 5.76
C LYS A 468 -0.94 -1.42 5.79
N ASP A 469 0.33 -1.52 6.17
CA ASP A 469 1.30 -0.42 6.07
C ASP A 469 0.84 0.90 6.74
N GLY A 470 0.07 0.78 7.83
CA GLY A 470 -0.47 1.92 8.57
C GLY A 470 -1.70 2.60 7.96
N SER A 471 -2.25 2.06 6.87
CA SER A 471 -3.43 2.56 6.16
C SER A 471 -4.56 1.52 6.11
N ILE A 472 -5.76 1.96 5.78
CA ILE A 472 -6.92 1.08 5.50
C ILE A 472 -7.32 1.26 4.04
N TYR A 473 -7.54 0.15 3.35
CA TYR A 473 -7.80 0.07 1.91
C TYR A 473 -9.18 -0.53 1.64
N ALA A 474 -9.86 -0.06 0.60
CA ALA A 474 -11.15 -0.56 0.12
C ALA A 474 -11.00 -1.13 -1.31
N PRO A 475 -10.55 -2.39 -1.49
CA PRO A 475 -10.20 -2.94 -2.80
C PRO A 475 -11.38 -3.04 -3.77
N ILE A 476 -12.60 -3.32 -3.28
CA ILE A 476 -13.80 -3.37 -4.12
C ILE A 476 -14.08 -1.97 -4.66
N SER A 477 -14.17 -0.96 -3.78
CA SER A 477 -14.27 0.44 -4.17
C SER A 477 -13.19 0.87 -5.17
N ALA A 478 -11.92 0.50 -4.98
CA ALA A 478 -10.84 0.86 -5.90
C ALA A 478 -10.99 0.23 -7.29
N LYS A 479 -11.62 -0.95 -7.39
CA LYS A 479 -11.96 -1.58 -8.67
C LYS A 479 -13.11 -0.84 -9.38
N LEU A 480 -14.09 -0.34 -8.63
CA LEU A 480 -15.25 0.39 -9.17
C LEU A 480 -14.90 1.84 -9.52
N TYR A 481 -14.04 2.46 -8.71
CA TYR A 481 -13.65 3.86 -8.76
C TYR A 481 -12.12 3.96 -8.67
N PRO A 482 -11.40 3.60 -9.75
CA PRO A 482 -9.94 3.70 -9.77
C PRO A 482 -9.48 5.16 -9.72
N SER A 483 -8.30 5.39 -9.14
CA SER A 483 -7.69 6.74 -9.01
C SER A 483 -7.35 7.39 -10.36
N VAL A 484 -7.09 6.57 -11.37
CA VAL A 484 -6.86 6.97 -12.76
C VAL A 484 -7.82 6.20 -13.67
N LEU A 485 -8.25 6.86 -14.75
CA LEU A 485 -9.30 6.43 -15.69
C LEU A 485 -9.59 4.91 -15.70
N SER A 486 -8.66 4.09 -16.19
CA SER A 486 -8.85 2.63 -16.27
C SER A 486 -8.06 1.83 -15.22
N GLY A 487 -7.27 2.48 -14.36
CA GLY A 487 -6.40 1.82 -13.39
C GLY A 487 -5.22 1.06 -14.01
N LYS A 488 -4.93 1.30 -15.30
CA LYS A 488 -3.86 0.62 -16.05
C LYS A 488 -2.73 1.56 -16.45
N GLU A 489 -2.98 2.86 -16.38
CA GLU A 489 -2.06 3.90 -16.81
C GLU A 489 -0.90 4.07 -15.84
N ILE A 490 -1.16 3.90 -14.54
CA ILE A 490 -0.17 3.94 -13.46
C ILE A 490 -0.40 2.78 -12.49
N GLY A 491 0.64 2.43 -11.72
CA GLY A 491 0.56 1.34 -10.73
C GLY A 491 -0.14 1.70 -9.42
N ASP A 492 -0.61 2.94 -9.26
CA ASP A 492 -1.35 3.38 -8.09
C ASP A 492 -2.83 3.55 -8.43
N ASN A 493 -3.65 2.62 -7.94
CA ASN A 493 -5.11 2.62 -8.14
C ASN A 493 -5.87 3.18 -6.94
N TRP A 494 -5.17 3.79 -5.97
CA TRP A 494 -5.75 4.23 -4.71
C TRP A 494 -5.98 5.74 -4.67
N ILE A 495 -7.18 6.14 -4.29
CA ILE A 495 -7.55 7.51 -3.97
C ILE A 495 -7.34 7.68 -2.46
N ARG A 496 -6.25 8.35 -2.10
CA ARG A 496 -5.82 8.55 -0.71
C ARG A 496 -6.56 9.70 -0.02
N LYS A 497 -6.99 9.46 1.22
CA LYS A 497 -7.34 10.51 2.19
C LYS A 497 -6.48 10.42 3.44
N ASP A 498 -5.85 11.52 3.83
CA ASP A 498 -5.20 11.66 5.13
C ASP A 498 -6.23 12.14 6.16
N ALA A 499 -6.25 11.52 7.34
CA ALA A 499 -7.21 11.84 8.40
C ALA A 499 -6.51 12.05 9.75
N SER A 500 -6.86 13.13 10.44
CA SER A 500 -6.42 13.41 11.81
C SER A 500 -7.55 13.10 12.78
N ILE A 501 -7.30 12.23 13.75
CA ILE A 501 -8.31 11.79 14.74
C ILE A 501 -7.76 12.08 16.15
N GLU A 502 -8.55 12.75 16.98
CA GLU A 502 -8.13 13.15 18.33
C GLU A 502 -8.17 11.95 19.30
N THR A 503 -7.21 11.04 19.18
CA THR A 503 -7.09 9.87 20.06
C THR A 503 -5.64 9.43 20.25
N THR A 504 -5.33 8.93 21.45
CA THR A 504 -4.05 8.25 21.73
C THR A 504 -4.16 6.72 21.70
N ASP A 505 -5.38 6.19 21.48
CA ASP A 505 -5.68 4.77 21.40
C ASP A 505 -5.70 4.29 19.94
N GLU A 506 -4.90 3.27 19.64
CA GLU A 506 -4.77 2.70 18.31
C GLU A 506 -6.06 2.05 17.79
N ASN A 507 -6.83 1.39 18.65
CA ASN A 507 -8.07 0.73 18.26
C ASN A 507 -9.16 1.75 17.95
N VAL A 508 -9.22 2.83 18.73
CA VAL A 508 -10.12 3.97 18.46
C VAL A 508 -9.72 4.66 17.16
N LEU A 509 -8.41 4.83 16.90
CA LEU A 509 -7.90 5.39 15.66
C LEU A 509 -8.33 4.55 14.44
N GLU A 510 -8.12 3.23 14.50
CA GLU A 510 -8.51 2.31 13.43
C GLU A 510 -10.03 2.27 13.22
N ALA A 511 -10.82 2.20 14.29
CA ALA A 511 -12.28 2.15 14.21
C ALA A 511 -12.86 3.43 13.56
N ASN A 512 -12.39 4.61 13.97
CA ASN A 512 -12.81 5.88 13.38
C ASN A 512 -12.35 6.01 11.93
N ALA A 513 -11.11 5.62 11.62
CA ALA A 513 -10.62 5.63 10.24
C ALA A 513 -11.42 4.70 9.33
N LEU A 514 -11.80 3.51 9.82
CA LEU A 514 -12.66 2.58 9.10
C LEU A 514 -14.08 3.14 8.92
N LYS A 515 -14.66 3.82 9.93
CA LYS A 515 -15.95 4.51 9.83
C LYS A 515 -15.90 5.59 8.74
N MET A 516 -14.85 6.39 8.71
CA MET A 516 -14.63 7.40 7.67
C MET A 516 -14.48 6.77 6.28
N LEU A 517 -13.67 5.70 6.14
CA LEU A 517 -13.50 5.02 4.85
C LEU A 517 -14.81 4.42 4.35
N ARG A 518 -15.59 3.76 5.22
CA ARG A 518 -16.92 3.25 4.88
C ARG A 518 -17.86 4.34 4.36
N ALA A 519 -17.81 5.53 4.98
CA ALA A 519 -18.64 6.67 4.58
C ALA A 519 -18.20 7.33 3.27
N GLY A 520 -16.97 7.09 2.79
CA GLY A 520 -16.40 7.80 1.63
C GLY A 520 -15.87 6.92 0.51
N CYS A 521 -15.87 5.59 0.65
CA CYS A 521 -15.36 4.69 -0.40
C CYS A 521 -16.39 4.40 -1.50
N TYR A 522 -17.66 4.78 -1.32
CA TYR A 522 -18.70 4.64 -2.34
C TYR A 522 -19.34 6.01 -2.60
N PRO A 523 -20.00 6.21 -3.76
CA PRO A 523 -20.72 7.45 -4.02
C PRO A 523 -21.72 7.72 -2.89
N THR A 524 -21.72 8.94 -2.40
CA THR A 524 -22.72 9.38 -1.41
C THR A 524 -24.06 9.45 -2.12
N ILE A 525 -25.02 8.64 -1.66
CA ILE A 525 -26.41 8.71 -2.12
C ILE A 525 -27.18 9.50 -1.07
N THR A 526 -27.68 10.67 -1.43
CA THR A 526 -28.57 11.45 -0.58
C THR A 526 -29.95 11.52 -1.20
N TYR A 527 -30.96 11.60 -0.35
CA TYR A 527 -32.33 11.84 -0.73
C TYR A 527 -32.77 13.12 -0.03
N ASP A 528 -33.45 13.97 -0.78
CA ASP A 528 -34.17 15.13 -0.26
C ASP A 528 -35.65 14.88 -0.52
N VAL A 529 -36.41 14.71 0.55
CA VAL A 529 -37.84 14.36 0.52
C VAL A 529 -38.60 15.57 1.02
N LYS A 530 -39.33 16.22 0.10
CA LYS A 530 -40.25 17.30 0.45
C LYS A 530 -41.64 16.72 0.68
N GLY A 531 -42.13 16.81 1.91
CA GLY A 531 -43.43 16.29 2.30
C GLY A 531 -43.72 16.56 3.78
N ASP A 532 -44.98 16.35 4.17
CA ASP A 532 -45.45 16.49 5.55
C ASP A 532 -46.17 15.22 6.00
N ALA A 533 -45.88 14.80 7.23
CA ALA A 533 -46.53 13.67 7.87
C ALA A 533 -46.51 13.89 9.39
N ASP A 534 -47.44 13.25 10.11
CA ASP A 534 -47.50 13.34 11.57
C ASP A 534 -46.38 12.53 12.23
N LEU A 535 -45.18 13.12 12.26
CA LEU A 535 -43.93 12.57 12.75
C LEU A 535 -43.32 13.42 13.86
N GLU A 536 -42.51 12.78 14.69
CA GLU A 536 -41.59 13.44 15.62
C GLU A 536 -40.13 13.27 15.14
N PRO A 537 -39.21 14.19 15.50
CA PRO A 537 -37.79 13.97 15.25
C PRO A 537 -37.33 12.63 15.82
N GLY A 538 -36.58 11.89 15.00
CA GLY A 538 -36.10 10.54 15.31
C GLY A 538 -37.04 9.41 14.88
N ASP A 539 -38.29 9.70 14.51
CA ASP A 539 -39.20 8.69 13.97
C ASP A 539 -38.65 8.10 12.67
N THR A 540 -38.72 6.77 12.54
CA THR A 540 -38.35 6.08 11.30
C THR A 540 -39.60 5.64 10.55
N VAL A 541 -39.64 5.94 9.25
CA VAL A 541 -40.77 5.69 8.34
C VAL A 541 -40.30 5.05 7.04
N LYS A 542 -41.22 4.41 6.35
CA LYS A 542 -40.97 3.86 5.00
C LYS A 542 -41.40 4.86 3.95
N VAL A 543 -40.61 4.98 2.90
CA VAL A 543 -40.91 5.75 1.69
C VAL A 543 -41.13 4.79 0.54
N HIS A 544 -42.21 5.02 -0.20
CA HIS A 544 -42.54 4.30 -1.43
C HIS A 544 -42.81 5.32 -2.53
N ASP A 545 -41.99 5.29 -3.57
CA ASP A 545 -42.15 6.15 -4.74
C ASP A 545 -42.04 5.29 -6.02
N ASP A 546 -43.18 5.12 -6.68
CA ASP A 546 -43.32 4.31 -7.90
C ASP A 546 -42.98 5.09 -9.18
N GLN A 547 -42.66 6.38 -9.09
CA GLN A 547 -42.20 7.20 -10.20
C GLN A 547 -40.69 7.04 -10.46
N PHE A 548 -39.94 6.48 -9.51
CA PHE A 548 -38.57 6.03 -9.75
C PHE A 548 -38.55 4.72 -10.54
N TYR A 549 -37.60 4.59 -11.48
CA TYR A 549 -37.35 3.34 -12.19
C TYR A 549 -35.93 2.79 -11.87
N PRO A 550 -35.81 1.66 -11.15
CA PRO A 550 -36.91 0.87 -10.57
C PRO A 550 -37.54 1.57 -9.36
N VAL A 551 -38.71 1.10 -8.91
CA VAL A 551 -39.48 1.66 -7.77
C VAL A 551 -38.59 1.88 -6.56
N LEU A 552 -38.70 3.05 -5.94
CA LEU A 552 -37.87 3.43 -4.81
C LEU A 552 -38.57 3.06 -3.49
N LEU A 553 -37.95 2.11 -2.77
CA LEU A 553 -38.35 1.69 -1.43
C LEU A 553 -37.26 2.06 -0.43
N LEU A 554 -37.54 3.01 0.45
CA LEU A 554 -36.60 3.46 1.48
C LEU A 554 -37.19 3.27 2.88
N GLU A 555 -36.32 3.11 3.85
CA GLU A 555 -36.56 3.48 5.24
C GLU A 555 -35.76 4.76 5.49
N THR A 556 -36.36 5.71 6.17
CA THR A 556 -35.73 6.99 6.49
C THR A 556 -36.12 7.42 7.88
N ARG A 557 -35.40 8.39 8.43
CA ARG A 557 -35.60 8.92 9.76
C ARG A 557 -35.82 10.42 9.70
N ALA A 558 -36.85 10.94 10.35
CA ALA A 558 -37.09 12.37 10.43
C ALA A 558 -35.97 13.03 11.27
N SER A 559 -35.15 13.88 10.65
CA SER A 559 -34.14 14.68 11.35
C SER A 559 -34.70 16.01 11.85
N GLU A 560 -35.61 16.60 11.07
CA GLU A 560 -36.28 17.85 11.42
C GLU A 560 -37.76 17.74 11.09
N VAL A 561 -38.61 18.34 11.93
CA VAL A 561 -40.06 18.41 11.69
C VAL A 561 -40.51 19.84 11.90
N HIS A 562 -41.14 20.41 10.88
CA HIS A 562 -41.66 21.77 10.84
C HIS A 562 -43.18 21.72 10.70
N ARG A 563 -43.90 22.34 11.62
CA ARG A 563 -45.37 22.39 11.64
C ARG A 563 -45.85 23.82 11.85
N SER A 564 -46.86 24.24 11.09
CA SER A 564 -47.59 25.48 11.33
C SER A 564 -49.00 25.16 11.81
N PHE A 565 -49.45 25.82 12.87
CA PHE A 565 -50.82 25.68 13.39
C PHE A 565 -51.80 26.66 12.74
N SER A 566 -51.32 27.77 12.16
CA SER A 566 -52.15 28.74 11.43
C SER A 566 -52.23 28.46 9.92
N ASP A 567 -51.22 27.82 9.32
CA ASP A 567 -51.21 27.44 7.89
C ASP A 567 -50.60 26.03 7.69
N PRO A 568 -51.41 24.95 7.80
CA PRO A 568 -50.92 23.58 7.72
C PRO A 568 -50.14 23.24 6.44
N ASP A 569 -50.36 23.96 5.34
CA ASP A 569 -49.68 23.73 4.06
C ASP A 569 -48.18 24.14 4.09
N GLN A 570 -47.73 24.84 5.13
CA GLN A 570 -46.31 25.17 5.35
C GLN A 570 -45.52 24.06 6.05
N GLY A 571 -46.22 23.03 6.55
CA GLY A 571 -45.61 21.89 7.23
C GLY A 571 -44.67 21.12 6.30
N HIS A 572 -43.54 20.67 6.84
CA HIS A 572 -42.62 19.78 6.13
C HIS A 572 -41.67 19.08 7.10
N SER A 573 -41.10 17.95 6.68
CA SER A 573 -40.07 17.23 7.42
C SER A 573 -38.78 17.09 6.61
N VAL A 574 -37.64 17.17 7.29
CA VAL A 574 -36.32 16.86 6.74
C VAL A 574 -35.94 15.46 7.20
N PHE A 575 -35.39 14.68 6.30
CA PHE A 575 -35.14 13.25 6.49
C PHE A 575 -33.66 12.90 6.34
N THR A 576 -33.22 11.91 7.10
CA THR A 576 -31.85 11.39 7.15
C THR A 576 -31.85 9.86 7.22
N ASN A 577 -30.67 9.24 7.33
CA ASN A 577 -30.48 7.80 7.53
C ASN A 577 -31.24 6.94 6.50
N PHE A 578 -31.23 7.37 5.23
CA PHE A 578 -31.91 6.65 4.15
C PHE A 578 -31.27 5.27 3.93
N LYS A 579 -32.06 4.23 4.19
CA LYS A 579 -31.72 2.83 3.94
C LYS A 579 -32.63 2.31 2.83
N VAL A 580 -32.05 1.86 1.73
CA VAL A 580 -32.82 1.20 0.67
C VAL A 580 -33.28 -0.16 1.19
N LEU A 581 -34.59 -0.39 1.26
CA LEU A 581 -35.15 -1.62 1.85
C LEU A 581 -35.13 -2.79 0.87
N GLU A 582 -35.37 -2.53 -0.41
CA GLU A 582 -35.01 -3.39 -1.53
C GLU A 582 -35.28 -2.64 -2.83
N ASN A 583 -34.20 -2.15 -3.43
CA ASN A 583 -34.06 -1.94 -4.86
C ASN A 583 -32.55 -2.00 -5.12
N GLN A 584 -32.07 -3.15 -5.60
CA GLN A 584 -30.64 -3.40 -5.87
C GLN A 584 -30.08 -2.22 -6.66
N LEU A 585 -29.01 -1.56 -6.18
CA LEU A 585 -28.08 -0.71 -6.96
C LEU A 585 -26.96 -0.17 -6.04
N PRO A 586 -25.89 -0.96 -5.83
CA PRO A 586 -24.56 -0.50 -6.28
C PRO A 586 -23.81 -1.45 -7.25
N SER A 587 -24.15 -2.74 -7.32
CA SER A 587 -23.63 -3.67 -8.35
C SER A 587 -24.21 -3.38 -9.73
N ASP A 588 -25.50 -3.05 -9.75
CA ASP A 588 -26.29 -2.96 -10.98
C ASP A 588 -26.02 -1.69 -11.77
N LEU A 589 -25.43 -0.64 -11.19
CA LEU A 589 -25.01 0.55 -11.95
C LEU A 589 -23.82 0.20 -12.86
N LEU A 590 -22.87 -0.60 -12.35
CA LEU A 590 -21.79 -1.13 -13.17
C LEU A 590 -22.30 -2.18 -14.14
N SER A 591 -23.16 -3.11 -13.71
CA SER A 591 -23.74 -4.07 -14.64
C SER A 591 -24.57 -3.38 -15.72
N ARG A 592 -25.25 -2.27 -15.42
CA ARG A 592 -26.02 -1.50 -16.41
C ARG A 592 -25.15 -0.62 -17.28
N MET A 593 -24.04 -0.06 -16.76
CA MET A 593 -23.06 0.67 -17.57
C MET A 593 -22.27 -0.28 -18.48
N GLU A 594 -21.87 -1.45 -17.98
CA GLU A 594 -21.30 -2.55 -18.77
C GLU A 594 -22.32 -3.08 -19.77
N GLU A 595 -23.59 -3.29 -19.39
CA GLU A 595 -24.66 -3.67 -20.33
C GLU A 595 -24.92 -2.60 -21.38
N LEU A 596 -24.91 -1.31 -21.03
CA LEU A 596 -25.12 -0.22 -22.00
C LEU A 596 -23.92 -0.03 -22.93
N ALA A 597 -22.70 -0.28 -22.43
CA ALA A 597 -21.48 -0.30 -23.22
C ALA A 597 -21.46 -1.53 -24.15
N ASP A 598 -21.77 -2.73 -23.64
CA ASP A 598 -21.89 -3.98 -24.40
C ASP A 598 -23.07 -3.96 -25.38
N ALA A 599 -24.17 -3.28 -25.04
CA ALA A 599 -25.34 -3.13 -25.90
C ALA A 599 -25.01 -2.29 -27.14
N LYS A 600 -24.17 -1.25 -26.98
CA LYS A 600 -23.75 -0.33 -28.05
C LYS A 600 -22.45 -0.73 -28.74
N ALA A 601 -21.72 -1.73 -28.24
CA ALA A 601 -20.53 -2.23 -28.89
C ALA A 601 -20.85 -2.83 -30.27
N PRO A 602 -20.06 -2.52 -31.31
CA PRO A 602 -20.27 -3.09 -32.65
C PRO A 602 -19.98 -4.60 -32.64
N TYR A 603 -20.65 -5.32 -33.54
CA TYR A 603 -20.31 -6.71 -33.83
C TYR A 603 -19.11 -6.77 -34.78
N THR A 604 -18.22 -7.75 -34.59
CA THR A 604 -17.04 -7.95 -35.45
C THR A 604 -16.80 -9.43 -35.69
N ILE A 605 -16.48 -9.80 -36.92
CA ILE A 605 -16.13 -11.19 -37.30
C ILE A 605 -14.61 -11.33 -37.35
N ARG A 606 -14.08 -12.38 -36.72
CA ARG A 606 -12.68 -12.79 -36.89
C ARG A 606 -12.63 -14.10 -37.66
N LEU A 607 -11.91 -14.09 -38.78
CA LEU A 607 -11.71 -15.24 -39.64
C LEU A 607 -10.39 -15.95 -39.32
N SER A 608 -10.41 -17.28 -39.37
CA SER A 608 -9.23 -18.13 -39.33
C SER A 608 -9.29 -19.19 -40.41
N SER A 609 -8.12 -19.66 -40.85
CA SER A 609 -7.94 -20.68 -41.89
C SER A 609 -6.77 -21.58 -41.52
N ASP A 610 -6.84 -22.87 -41.86
CA ASP A 610 -5.77 -23.82 -41.55
C ASP A 610 -4.61 -23.77 -42.57
N ASN A 611 -4.89 -23.57 -43.86
CA ASN A 611 -3.90 -23.61 -44.93
C ASN A 611 -3.75 -22.26 -45.67
N GLY A 612 -4.24 -21.17 -45.09
CA GLY A 612 -4.15 -19.83 -45.66
C GLY A 612 -5.14 -19.59 -46.81
N THR A 613 -4.90 -18.55 -47.60
CA THR A 613 -5.82 -18.09 -48.67
C THR A 613 -5.22 -18.19 -50.08
N SER A 614 -4.01 -18.71 -50.21
CA SER A 614 -3.27 -18.78 -51.47
C SER A 614 -3.01 -20.22 -51.87
N PHE A 615 -3.50 -20.60 -53.05
CA PHE A 615 -3.30 -21.91 -53.66
C PHE A 615 -2.35 -21.82 -54.85
N LYS A 616 -1.82 -22.97 -55.26
CA LYS A 616 -1.01 -23.09 -56.46
C LYS A 616 -1.42 -24.31 -57.26
N ASN A 617 -1.42 -24.18 -58.58
CA ASN A 617 -1.62 -25.28 -59.52
C ASN A 617 -2.93 -26.07 -59.29
N ASN A 618 -4.00 -25.41 -58.83
CA ASN A 618 -5.29 -26.04 -58.49
C ASN A 618 -5.20 -27.12 -57.40
N GLU A 619 -4.08 -27.19 -56.67
CA GLU A 619 -3.89 -28.14 -55.58
C GLU A 619 -4.07 -27.42 -54.22
N GLY A 620 -4.73 -28.12 -53.29
CA GLY A 620 -4.91 -27.68 -51.91
C GLY A 620 -6.35 -27.32 -51.56
N GLU A 621 -6.62 -27.31 -50.26
CA GLU A 621 -7.88 -26.88 -49.67
C GLU A 621 -7.57 -26.16 -48.35
N THR A 622 -8.47 -25.27 -47.95
CA THR A 622 -8.35 -24.53 -46.69
C THR A 622 -9.73 -24.47 -46.03
N LEU A 623 -9.78 -24.73 -44.74
CA LEU A 623 -10.99 -24.73 -43.94
C LEU A 623 -11.09 -23.42 -43.16
N PHE A 624 -12.05 -22.59 -43.54
CA PHE A 624 -12.35 -21.34 -42.84
C PHE A 624 -13.27 -21.56 -41.66
N LYS A 625 -12.93 -20.89 -40.56
CA LYS A 625 -13.76 -20.77 -39.35
C LYS A 625 -13.95 -19.30 -39.02
N ALA A 626 -15.11 -18.97 -38.49
CA ALA A 626 -15.45 -17.62 -38.10
C ALA A 626 -15.88 -17.59 -36.63
N ASP A 627 -15.44 -16.55 -35.94
CA ASP A 627 -15.83 -16.25 -34.57
C ASP A 627 -16.50 -14.87 -34.52
N LEU A 628 -17.67 -14.78 -33.90
CA LEU A 628 -18.42 -13.53 -33.76
C LEU A 628 -18.12 -12.92 -32.40
N TYR A 629 -17.73 -11.64 -32.42
CA TYR A 629 -17.52 -10.86 -31.21
C TYR A 629 -18.52 -9.71 -31.14
N LYS A 630 -18.92 -9.35 -29.91
CA LYS A 630 -19.56 -8.07 -29.60
C LYS A 630 -18.63 -7.32 -28.65
N GLY A 631 -17.97 -6.27 -29.14
CA GLY A 631 -16.77 -5.75 -28.45
C GLY A 631 -15.67 -6.82 -28.37
N GLU A 632 -15.19 -7.14 -27.15
CA GLU A 632 -14.19 -8.19 -26.92
C GLU A 632 -14.79 -9.56 -26.52
N LYS A 633 -16.12 -9.66 -26.38
CA LYS A 633 -16.80 -10.88 -25.94
C LYS A 633 -17.09 -11.81 -27.12
N LEU A 634 -16.59 -13.05 -27.06
CA LEU A 634 -16.89 -14.12 -28.01
C LEU A 634 -18.33 -14.64 -27.81
N LEU A 635 -19.11 -14.68 -28.89
CA LEU A 635 -20.45 -15.25 -28.94
C LEU A 635 -20.41 -16.63 -29.59
N ALA A 636 -20.44 -17.69 -28.76
CA ALA A 636 -20.29 -19.07 -29.20
C ALA A 636 -21.62 -19.86 -29.34
N THR A 637 -22.75 -19.25 -28.95
CA THR A 637 -24.10 -19.85 -29.01
C THR A 637 -25.04 -18.93 -29.79
N ASP A 638 -26.06 -19.50 -30.42
CA ASP A 638 -27.07 -18.79 -31.23
C ASP A 638 -26.54 -17.97 -32.42
N VAL A 639 -25.29 -18.22 -32.84
CA VAL A 639 -24.70 -17.64 -34.05
C VAL A 639 -24.82 -18.64 -35.20
N SER A 640 -25.37 -18.17 -36.33
CA SER A 640 -25.34 -18.90 -37.59
C SER A 640 -24.54 -18.13 -38.64
N TRP A 641 -23.88 -18.87 -39.53
CA TRP A 641 -22.95 -18.32 -40.51
C TRP A 641 -23.45 -18.58 -41.92
N ARG A 642 -23.39 -17.54 -42.75
CA ARG A 642 -23.63 -17.65 -44.19
C ARG A 642 -22.33 -17.32 -44.91
N TRP A 643 -21.85 -18.26 -45.69
CA TRP A 643 -20.64 -18.13 -46.48
C TRP A 643 -21.03 -18.00 -47.94
N ALA A 644 -20.47 -17.02 -48.64
CA ALA A 644 -20.71 -16.81 -50.05
C ALA A 644 -19.38 -16.77 -50.80
N LEU A 645 -19.17 -17.70 -51.73
CA LEU A 645 -18.08 -17.65 -52.69
C LEU A 645 -18.67 -17.35 -54.07
N ASP A 646 -18.30 -16.21 -54.64
CA ASP A 646 -18.80 -15.73 -55.94
C ASP A 646 -20.34 -15.77 -56.07
N GLY A 647 -21.04 -15.40 -55.00
CA GLY A 647 -22.51 -15.33 -54.94
C GLY A 647 -23.22 -16.63 -54.58
N ASN A 648 -22.52 -17.77 -54.49
CA ASN A 648 -23.09 -19.04 -54.04
C ASN A 648 -23.09 -19.12 -52.52
N VAL A 649 -24.28 -19.04 -51.90
CA VAL A 649 -24.42 -18.99 -50.45
C VAL A 649 -24.61 -20.40 -49.87
N ILE A 650 -23.82 -20.72 -48.84
CA ILE A 650 -24.03 -21.90 -48.00
C ILE A 650 -24.18 -21.50 -46.54
N VAL A 651 -24.98 -22.28 -45.80
CA VAL A 651 -25.15 -22.11 -44.35
C VAL A 651 -24.43 -23.26 -43.66
N ALA A 652 -23.33 -22.95 -43.00
CA ALA A 652 -22.48 -23.95 -42.34
C ALA A 652 -21.60 -23.29 -41.28
N MET A 653 -21.22 -24.04 -40.24
CA MET A 653 -20.33 -23.52 -39.19
C MET A 653 -18.91 -23.23 -39.69
N GLN A 654 -18.52 -23.81 -40.82
CA GLN A 654 -17.19 -23.70 -41.42
C GLN A 654 -17.34 -23.76 -42.94
N TYR A 655 -16.37 -23.22 -43.67
CA TYR A 655 -16.35 -23.25 -45.13
C TYR A 655 -15.06 -23.90 -45.65
N LEU A 656 -15.19 -24.97 -46.43
CA LEU A 656 -14.06 -25.59 -47.08
C LEU A 656 -13.87 -24.98 -48.48
N ALA A 657 -12.86 -24.13 -48.64
CA ALA A 657 -12.47 -23.62 -49.94
C ALA A 657 -11.46 -24.58 -50.58
N ARG A 658 -11.72 -24.97 -51.83
CA ARG A 658 -10.85 -25.84 -52.63
C ARG A 658 -10.20 -25.02 -53.74
N ALA A 659 -8.91 -25.24 -53.99
CA ALA A 659 -8.16 -24.53 -55.01
C ALA A 659 -8.79 -24.63 -56.41
N GLU A 660 -9.36 -25.78 -56.75
CA GLU A 660 -10.07 -26.03 -58.01
C GLU A 660 -11.27 -25.11 -58.27
N ASN A 661 -11.85 -24.53 -57.20
CA ASN A 661 -13.01 -23.64 -57.28
C ASN A 661 -12.63 -22.15 -57.30
N VAL A 662 -11.34 -21.82 -57.36
CA VAL A 662 -10.83 -20.44 -57.38
C VAL A 662 -10.09 -20.21 -58.69
N ASP A 663 -10.71 -19.44 -59.59
CA ASP A 663 -10.09 -19.02 -60.86
C ASP A 663 -9.40 -17.65 -60.68
N GLY A 664 -8.07 -17.67 -60.54
CA GLY A 664 -7.28 -16.46 -60.29
C GLY A 664 -7.50 -15.88 -58.89
N THR A 665 -8.56 -15.08 -58.71
CA THR A 665 -8.95 -14.47 -57.43
C THR A 665 -10.45 -14.57 -57.20
N ALA A 666 -10.87 -14.97 -55.99
CA ALA A 666 -12.27 -15.05 -55.59
C ALA A 666 -12.50 -14.37 -54.23
N ILE A 667 -13.71 -13.82 -53.99
CA ILE A 667 -14.07 -13.21 -52.70
C ILE A 667 -14.97 -14.17 -51.93
N LEU A 668 -14.51 -14.57 -50.74
CA LEU A 668 -15.31 -15.29 -49.78
C LEU A 668 -15.90 -14.29 -48.78
N THR A 669 -17.19 -14.03 -48.87
CA THR A 669 -17.95 -13.21 -47.91
C THR A 669 -18.49 -14.11 -46.81
N VAL A 670 -18.37 -13.67 -45.55
CA VAL A 670 -18.99 -14.31 -44.39
C VAL A 670 -19.88 -13.33 -43.67
N ALA A 671 -21.12 -13.74 -43.40
CA ALA A 671 -22.09 -12.96 -42.65
C ALA A 671 -22.54 -13.74 -41.41
N ALA A 672 -22.56 -13.04 -40.27
CA ALA A 672 -22.97 -13.58 -38.98
C ALA A 672 -24.42 -13.17 -38.67
N TYR A 673 -25.21 -14.14 -38.22
CA TYR A 673 -26.62 -13.96 -37.88
C TYR A 673 -26.87 -14.41 -36.44
N ILE A 674 -27.59 -13.59 -35.68
CA ILE A 674 -28.17 -13.96 -34.38
C ILE A 674 -29.68 -14.04 -34.57
N GLY A 675 -30.25 -15.24 -34.42
CA GLY A 675 -31.60 -15.52 -34.90
C GLY A 675 -31.70 -15.31 -36.42
N ASN A 676 -32.60 -14.43 -36.87
CA ASN A 676 -32.80 -14.10 -38.29
C ASN A 676 -32.18 -12.76 -38.72
N ASN A 677 -31.51 -12.04 -37.81
CA ASN A 677 -30.95 -10.72 -38.10
C ASN A 677 -29.46 -10.83 -38.44
N GLU A 678 -29.05 -10.25 -39.56
CA GLU A 678 -27.63 -10.06 -39.88
C GLU A 678 -27.04 -9.01 -38.93
N VAL A 679 -25.96 -9.37 -38.23
CA VAL A 679 -25.35 -8.50 -37.21
C VAL A 679 -23.96 -8.01 -37.60
N ALA A 680 -23.25 -8.73 -38.48
CA ALA A 680 -21.96 -8.34 -39.02
C ALA A 680 -21.66 -9.10 -40.32
N THR A 681 -20.85 -8.49 -41.19
CA THR A 681 -20.37 -9.10 -42.45
C THR A 681 -18.91 -8.70 -42.69
N THR A 682 -18.11 -9.64 -43.19
CA THR A 682 -16.70 -9.40 -43.59
C THR A 682 -16.33 -10.27 -44.80
N GLU A 683 -15.18 -9.99 -45.41
CA GLU A 683 -14.74 -10.61 -46.65
C GLU A 683 -13.27 -11.00 -46.59
N ILE A 684 -12.89 -12.08 -47.28
CA ILE A 684 -11.50 -12.48 -47.48
C ILE A 684 -11.27 -12.88 -48.93
N THR A 685 -10.12 -12.49 -49.48
CA THR A 685 -9.74 -12.80 -50.85
C THR A 685 -8.95 -14.11 -50.91
N LEU A 686 -9.37 -15.02 -51.79
CA LEU A 686 -8.68 -16.24 -52.13
C LEU A 686 -7.95 -16.05 -53.46
N THR A 687 -6.75 -16.61 -53.57
CA THR A 687 -5.94 -16.50 -54.79
C THR A 687 -5.43 -17.88 -55.19
N ASN A 688 -5.50 -18.23 -56.46
CA ASN A 688 -4.92 -19.46 -57.01
C ASN A 688 -4.00 -19.13 -58.19
N ILE A 689 -2.73 -19.52 -58.08
CA ILE A 689 -1.72 -19.23 -59.10
C ILE A 689 -1.36 -20.53 -59.83
N VAL A 690 -1.68 -20.62 -61.12
CA VAL A 690 -1.33 -21.76 -61.97
C VAL A 690 -0.04 -21.49 -62.74
N GLU A 691 0.98 -22.32 -62.52
CA GLU A 691 2.27 -22.23 -63.19
C GLU A 691 2.22 -22.83 -64.62
N PRO A 692 3.06 -22.32 -65.55
CA PRO A 692 3.16 -22.90 -66.88
C PRO A 692 3.71 -24.33 -66.85
N THR A 693 3.32 -25.15 -67.83
CA THR A 693 3.85 -26.51 -68.01
C THR A 693 5.20 -26.50 -68.71
N ASN A 694 6.07 -27.44 -68.35
CA ASN A 694 7.38 -27.65 -68.93
C ASN A 694 7.52 -29.10 -69.44
N LEU A 695 7.87 -29.26 -70.71
CA LEU A 695 8.07 -30.57 -71.33
C LEU A 695 9.56 -30.96 -71.30
N ILE A 696 9.85 -32.16 -70.78
CA ILE A 696 11.22 -32.70 -70.69
C ILE A 696 11.28 -34.07 -71.36
N ILE A 697 12.18 -34.24 -72.32
CA ILE A 697 12.47 -35.53 -72.96
C ILE A 697 13.65 -36.21 -72.24
N LYS A 698 13.41 -37.38 -71.66
CA LYS A 698 14.44 -38.21 -71.01
C LYS A 698 14.91 -39.30 -71.97
N THR A 699 16.21 -39.59 -71.94
CA THR A 699 16.82 -40.66 -72.75
C THR A 699 17.35 -41.77 -71.84
N SER A 700 17.08 -43.04 -72.15
CA SER A 700 17.53 -44.15 -71.29
C SER A 700 19.03 -44.46 -71.41
N SER A 701 19.64 -44.11 -72.54
CA SER A 701 21.04 -44.43 -72.82
C SER A 701 21.79 -43.27 -73.49
N GLY A 702 21.34 -42.03 -73.24
CA GLY A 702 21.90 -40.82 -73.83
C GLY A 702 21.39 -40.57 -75.25
N ASN A 703 21.97 -39.55 -75.89
CA ASN A 703 21.66 -39.11 -77.25
C ASN A 703 22.89 -39.10 -78.20
N ILE A 704 24.03 -39.65 -77.77
CA ILE A 704 25.24 -39.82 -78.58
C ILE A 704 25.62 -41.30 -78.57
N PHE A 705 25.63 -41.91 -79.75
CA PHE A 705 25.91 -43.33 -79.94
C PHE A 705 27.18 -43.53 -80.75
N LYS A 706 27.92 -44.62 -80.50
CA LYS A 706 29.16 -44.98 -81.23
C LYS A 706 29.06 -46.41 -81.76
N ASN A 707 29.76 -46.68 -82.86
CA ASN A 707 29.84 -48.01 -83.49
C ASN A 707 28.48 -48.63 -83.88
N ASN A 708 27.51 -47.81 -84.33
CA ASN A 708 26.14 -48.22 -84.73
C ASN A 708 25.32 -48.97 -83.66
N LEU A 709 25.78 -49.02 -82.41
CA LEU A 709 25.02 -49.60 -81.30
C LEU A 709 24.09 -48.53 -80.71
N ILE A 710 22.90 -48.39 -81.31
CA ILE A 710 21.86 -47.46 -80.87
C ILE A 710 20.73 -48.26 -80.22
N ASN A 711 20.51 -48.02 -78.94
CA ASN A 711 19.36 -48.47 -78.18
C ASN A 711 19.10 -47.45 -77.07
N THR A 712 18.11 -46.59 -77.27
CA THR A 712 17.68 -45.62 -76.26
C THR A 712 16.16 -45.48 -76.30
N LYS A 713 15.54 -45.20 -75.17
CA LYS A 713 14.13 -44.83 -75.09
C LYS A 713 14.03 -43.33 -74.86
N LEU A 714 13.26 -42.64 -75.69
CA LEU A 714 12.87 -41.26 -75.47
C LEU A 714 11.54 -41.26 -74.73
N THR A 715 11.49 -40.64 -73.56
CA THR A 715 10.28 -40.53 -72.74
C THR A 715 9.96 -39.07 -72.51
N ALA A 716 8.81 -38.62 -73.02
CA ALA A 716 8.28 -37.30 -72.73
C ALA A 716 7.73 -37.29 -71.31
N THR A 717 8.12 -36.29 -70.53
CA THR A 717 7.63 -36.08 -69.17
C THR A 717 7.17 -34.64 -69.06
N LEU A 718 5.91 -34.42 -68.68
CA LEU A 718 5.31 -33.09 -68.57
C LEU A 718 5.32 -32.67 -67.10
N TRP A 719 5.86 -31.50 -66.81
CA TRP A 719 6.08 -31.02 -65.45
C TRP A 719 5.37 -29.69 -65.21
N ARG A 720 4.78 -29.50 -64.02
CA ARG A 720 4.29 -28.21 -63.52
C ARG A 720 4.65 -28.12 -62.04
N GLY A 721 5.18 -26.98 -61.59
CA GLY A 721 5.60 -26.80 -60.19
C GLY A 721 6.60 -27.84 -59.68
N GLY A 722 7.46 -28.39 -60.56
CA GLY A 722 8.45 -29.41 -60.20
C GLY A 722 7.92 -30.84 -60.02
N LYS A 723 6.64 -31.11 -60.35
CA LYS A 723 6.03 -32.43 -60.34
C LYS A 723 5.65 -32.85 -61.76
N GLU A 724 5.89 -34.12 -62.10
CA GLU A 724 5.41 -34.68 -63.36
C GLU A 724 3.88 -34.85 -63.26
N ILE A 725 3.13 -34.08 -64.05
CA ILE A 725 1.67 -33.95 -63.93
C ILE A 725 0.89 -35.01 -64.69
N ASP A 726 1.54 -35.74 -65.58
CA ASP A 726 0.90 -36.84 -66.30
C ASP A 726 1.88 -38.00 -66.39
N LYS A 727 2.10 -38.68 -65.27
CA LYS A 727 3.09 -39.78 -65.15
C LYS A 727 2.69 -41.01 -65.95
N GLU A 728 1.39 -41.26 -66.11
CA GLU A 728 0.87 -42.43 -66.82
C GLU A 728 0.65 -42.19 -68.32
N GLY A 729 0.63 -40.93 -68.77
CA GLY A 729 0.41 -40.55 -70.17
C GLY A 729 -1.06 -40.59 -70.58
N LYS A 730 -1.97 -40.30 -69.64
CA LYS A 730 -3.41 -40.45 -69.81
C LYS A 730 -4.15 -39.13 -69.91
N ASP A 731 -3.59 -38.07 -69.33
CA ASP A 731 -4.24 -36.77 -69.23
C ASP A 731 -3.84 -35.83 -70.38
N TYR A 732 -2.73 -36.15 -71.06
CA TYR A 732 -2.22 -35.42 -72.20
C TYR A 732 -1.90 -36.34 -73.37
N SER A 733 -2.05 -35.81 -74.59
CA SER A 733 -1.61 -36.46 -75.82
C SER A 733 -0.13 -36.15 -76.07
N TYR A 734 0.68 -37.16 -76.38
CA TYR A 734 2.12 -37.03 -76.69
C TYR A 734 2.40 -37.51 -78.11
N ILE A 735 2.50 -36.58 -79.06
CA ILE A 735 2.68 -36.91 -80.48
C ILE A 735 4.13 -36.64 -80.88
N TRP A 736 4.81 -37.67 -81.39
CA TRP A 736 6.23 -37.56 -81.77
C TRP A 736 6.40 -37.33 -83.26
N THR A 737 7.38 -36.47 -83.58
CA THR A 737 7.85 -36.26 -84.94
C THR A 737 9.36 -36.42 -85.01
N LYS A 738 9.83 -36.84 -86.19
CA LYS A 738 11.22 -37.07 -86.52
C LYS A 738 11.59 -36.30 -87.79
N THR A 739 12.77 -35.71 -87.76
CA THR A 739 13.46 -35.16 -88.92
C THR A 739 14.87 -35.75 -89.07
N ASP A 740 15.35 -35.84 -90.30
CA ASP A 740 16.69 -36.34 -90.65
C ASP A 740 17.81 -35.32 -90.32
N ASP A 741 19.06 -35.60 -90.71
CA ASP A 741 20.21 -34.74 -90.47
C ASP A 741 20.19 -33.42 -91.27
N GLU A 742 19.34 -33.34 -92.30
CA GLU A 742 19.09 -32.18 -93.14
C GLU A 742 17.82 -31.40 -92.71
N GLY A 743 17.05 -31.95 -91.76
CA GLY A 743 15.83 -31.35 -91.22
C GLY A 743 14.56 -31.71 -91.99
N ASN A 744 14.62 -32.65 -92.95
CA ASN A 744 13.43 -33.12 -93.67
C ASN A 744 12.62 -34.07 -92.79
N ALA A 745 11.29 -34.00 -92.88
CA ALA A 745 10.40 -34.87 -92.11
C ALA A 745 10.46 -36.32 -92.60
N ASP A 746 10.58 -37.26 -91.67
CA ASP A 746 10.47 -38.68 -91.98
C ASP A 746 8.98 -39.07 -92.04
N GLU A 747 8.38 -38.96 -93.23
CA GLU A 747 6.93 -39.14 -93.43
C GLU A 747 6.42 -40.51 -92.94
N ILE A 748 7.18 -41.57 -93.19
CA ILE A 748 6.80 -42.93 -92.80
C ILE A 748 6.89 -43.07 -91.28
N TRP A 749 8.00 -42.62 -90.68
CA TRP A 749 8.18 -42.71 -89.23
C TRP A 749 7.15 -41.85 -88.49
N ASN A 750 6.84 -40.65 -88.98
CA ASN A 750 5.86 -39.74 -88.38
C ASN A 750 4.44 -40.27 -88.49
N GLN A 751 4.10 -40.94 -89.60
CA GLN A 751 2.81 -41.60 -89.73
C GLN A 751 2.66 -42.76 -88.72
N ASP A 752 3.71 -43.56 -88.54
CA ASP A 752 3.73 -44.69 -87.60
C ASP A 752 3.71 -44.26 -86.12
N HIS A 753 4.01 -42.98 -85.83
CA HIS A 753 3.99 -42.37 -84.48
C HIS A 753 2.95 -41.24 -84.35
N SER A 754 1.90 -41.26 -85.19
CA SER A 754 0.84 -40.25 -85.23
C SER A 754 -0.21 -40.36 -84.11
N TYR A 755 -0.07 -41.33 -83.20
CA TYR A 755 -0.93 -41.53 -82.04
C TYR A 755 -0.17 -41.27 -80.74
N SER A 756 -0.89 -40.99 -79.65
CA SER A 756 -0.26 -40.63 -78.38
C SER A 756 0.65 -41.77 -77.87
N GLN A 757 1.93 -41.46 -77.73
CA GLN A 757 2.95 -42.37 -77.22
C GLN A 757 3.84 -41.59 -76.26
N LYS A 758 3.76 -41.90 -74.96
CA LYS A 758 4.59 -41.20 -73.98
C LYS A 758 6.08 -41.58 -74.08
N THR A 759 6.37 -42.82 -74.45
CA THR A 759 7.72 -43.35 -74.63
C THR A 759 7.84 -44.02 -75.99
N ILE A 760 8.91 -43.68 -76.72
CA ILE A 760 9.29 -44.31 -77.98
C ILE A 760 10.68 -44.94 -77.85
N GLU A 761 10.93 -46.01 -78.59
CA GLU A 761 12.21 -46.72 -78.62
C GLU A 761 12.96 -46.37 -79.90
N ILE A 762 14.21 -45.93 -79.77
CA ILE A 762 15.08 -45.51 -80.86
C ILE A 762 16.21 -46.51 -81.01
N THR A 763 16.30 -47.08 -82.21
CA THR A 763 17.27 -48.11 -82.57
C THR A 763 18.16 -47.65 -83.72
N GLN A 764 19.09 -48.50 -84.15
CA GLN A 764 19.94 -48.25 -85.32
C GLN A 764 19.18 -48.04 -86.63
N ARG A 765 17.89 -48.45 -86.70
CA ARG A 765 17.03 -48.21 -87.86
C ARG A 765 16.53 -46.77 -87.92
N ASP A 766 16.45 -46.11 -86.77
CA ASP A 766 15.80 -44.82 -86.62
C ASP A 766 16.77 -43.64 -86.79
N VAL A 767 18.09 -43.88 -86.75
CA VAL A 767 19.09 -42.81 -86.84
C VAL A 767 20.18 -43.17 -87.84
N PHE A 768 20.23 -42.44 -88.95
CA PHE A 768 21.36 -42.44 -89.88
C PHE A 768 22.17 -41.15 -89.69
N ARG A 769 23.39 -41.25 -89.16
CA ARG A 769 24.26 -40.12 -88.76
C ARG A 769 23.69 -39.23 -87.64
N ARG A 770 22.57 -38.55 -87.86
CA ARG A 770 21.85 -37.72 -86.90
C ARG A 770 20.35 -37.70 -87.24
N ALA A 771 19.50 -37.61 -86.23
CA ALA A 771 18.08 -37.34 -86.37
C ALA A 771 17.64 -36.46 -85.20
N GLN A 772 16.56 -35.69 -85.38
CA GLN A 772 15.93 -34.91 -84.32
C GLN A 772 14.53 -35.46 -84.06
N PHE A 773 14.18 -35.57 -82.78
CA PHE A 773 12.86 -36.00 -82.32
C PHE A 773 12.22 -34.89 -81.49
N GLU A 774 10.98 -34.57 -81.79
CA GLU A 774 10.17 -33.58 -81.07
C GLU A 774 8.87 -34.22 -80.59
N CYS A 775 8.36 -33.75 -79.46
CA CYS A 775 7.10 -34.22 -78.90
C CYS A 775 6.18 -33.01 -78.70
N ASN A 776 5.02 -33.00 -79.36
CA ASN A 776 3.96 -32.02 -79.09
C ASN A 776 3.05 -32.55 -77.98
N VAL A 777 2.58 -31.67 -77.09
CA VAL A 777 1.78 -32.05 -75.92
C VAL A 777 0.55 -31.17 -75.77
N GLU A 778 -0.63 -31.80 -75.75
CA GLU A 778 -1.93 -31.12 -75.65
C GLU A 778 -2.80 -31.81 -74.60
N PRO A 779 -3.59 -31.07 -73.78
CA PRO A 779 -4.52 -31.68 -72.83
C PRO A 779 -5.57 -32.50 -73.57
N LEU A 780 -5.85 -33.71 -73.08
CA LEU A 780 -7.06 -34.43 -73.46
C LEU A 780 -8.20 -33.83 -72.64
N GLY A 781 -9.14 -33.15 -73.32
CA GLY A 781 -10.10 -32.21 -72.72
C GLY A 781 -10.96 -32.74 -71.59
#